data_AF-A0A660VM53-F1
#
_entry.id   AF-A0A660VM53-F1
#
_cell.length_a   1.000
_cell.length_b   1.000
_cell.length_c   1.000
_cell.angle_alpha   90.00
_cell.angle_beta   90.00
_cell.angle_gamma   90.00
#
_symmetry.space_group_name_H-M   'P 1'
#
loop_
_entity.id
_entity.type
_entity.pdbx_description
1 polymer ?
#
loop_
_entity_poly.entity_id
_entity_poly.type
_entity_poly.pdbx_seq_one_letter_code
_entity_poly.pdbx_strand_id
1 'polypeptide(L)'
;ASLPASLPDWMTMVFATQKLVPALLCLASLSLMLSASASAQLSGGTPASKDAPLNSPFFPTRGGGGDGDGPVTGYVPSDSGVPGQGSDDTPGLPTTDTSVRGTRTRRSGTRGQVPTAQAPGASSLARVAAAGYVVRDSWLMWWETNKFDFIELRRVGDAPLTGQGLVRESSEQRERRLDEVDEVLEQAVMPALRDLTGSSDASVRAAAVVSLGKLGDPLVVDLARELLTDGNRAVRHAAMLALGVTDAGRARYALMSIGSDATYGRKLLDRSSLNAEDRGTALLTSALRGEGNTAIVLNGLLDESDDASLQLLTSICEAAGLGRAPDSIPALSRLALDDGRPEFVRSAAISALGRLGDPSVVPVLIKALDAGGLEPTRAAVVALGLTAHAGHPFAVQRLIDIMLDGKDASARHFAAISLGRLAGEQARAALLSAFRDPSTDMRPWLALALGLCERRQPAGDVAPLLMARLTKESNPETASAYLIALGLCGGPEVVPVLAEHARGNQTQRAGQAAVALGLSRQPDALPVLREVLRASGSPNVSQRAALGLGILGNSAAVPDLLDLMQRTKSAQVASWAAQGIAFMGDENAVGPLLHVIKTRGPRGVATTYAASALGQLFDDERRPALSRLASGDNYMARSDAATSLLLLGF
;
A
#
# COMPACT_ATOMS: atom_id res chain seq x y z
N ALA A 1 -21.05 35.46 -30.78
CA ALA A 1 -21.01 35.46 -32.25
C ALA A 1 -20.83 34.02 -32.70
N SER A 2 -21.87 33.49 -33.35
CA SER A 2 -21.97 32.26 -34.17
C SER A 2 -21.20 30.99 -33.72
N LEU A 3 -21.93 30.09 -33.05
CA LEU A 3 -21.67 28.64 -33.06
C LEU A 3 -22.39 28.01 -34.28
N PRO A 4 -21.82 27.01 -34.97
CA PRO A 4 -22.57 26.25 -35.96
C PRO A 4 -23.58 25.31 -35.28
N ALA A 5 -24.75 25.19 -35.89
CA ALA A 5 -25.85 24.34 -35.46
C ALA A 5 -25.53 22.85 -35.70
N SER A 6 -25.25 22.12 -34.62
CA SER A 6 -25.54 20.68 -34.38
C SER A 6 -24.59 20.16 -33.29
N LEU A 7 -24.95 20.37 -32.02
CA LEU A 7 -24.35 19.65 -30.90
C LEU A 7 -25.45 18.83 -30.22
N PRO A 8 -25.18 17.57 -29.83
CA PRO A 8 -26.17 16.74 -29.14
C PRO A 8 -26.45 17.23 -27.71
N ASP A 9 -27.68 17.05 -27.23
CA ASP A 9 -28.20 17.59 -25.96
C ASP A 9 -27.36 17.29 -24.71
N TRP A 10 -26.56 16.22 -24.72
CA TRP A 10 -25.66 15.88 -23.61
C TRP A 10 -24.48 16.87 -23.48
N MET A 11 -24.02 17.49 -24.57
CA MET A 11 -22.96 18.51 -24.51
C MET A 11 -23.49 19.84 -23.96
N THR A 12 -24.76 20.16 -24.19
CA THR A 12 -25.44 21.32 -23.59
C THR A 12 -25.61 21.13 -22.07
N MET A 13 -25.88 19.90 -21.63
CA MET A 13 -25.92 19.51 -20.20
C MET A 13 -24.54 19.62 -19.52
N VAL A 14 -23.46 19.26 -20.21
CA VAL A 14 -22.08 19.36 -19.69
C VAL A 14 -21.62 20.82 -19.53
N PHE A 15 -22.00 21.70 -20.45
CA PHE A 15 -21.68 23.13 -20.32
C PHE A 15 -22.54 23.85 -19.26
N ALA A 16 -23.79 23.41 -19.04
CA ALA A 16 -24.64 23.92 -17.96
C ALA A 16 -24.14 23.48 -16.58
N THR A 17 -23.69 22.23 -16.44
CA THR A 17 -23.13 21.68 -15.18
C THR A 17 -21.76 22.28 -14.83
N GLN A 18 -20.91 22.59 -15.81
CA GLN A 18 -19.62 23.27 -15.56
C GLN A 18 -19.74 24.69 -15.00
N LYS A 19 -20.88 25.37 -15.20
CA LYS A 19 -21.12 26.73 -14.67
C LYS A 19 -21.92 26.75 -13.36
N LEU A 20 -22.71 25.72 -13.08
CA LEU A 20 -23.52 25.61 -11.85
C LEU A 20 -22.70 25.14 -10.63
N VAL A 21 -21.70 24.29 -10.85
CA VAL A 21 -20.89 23.69 -9.76
C VAL A 21 -20.03 24.73 -8.99
N PRO A 22 -19.38 25.71 -9.63
CA PRO A 22 -18.65 26.75 -8.89
C PRO A 22 -19.58 27.70 -8.11
N ALA A 23 -20.79 27.94 -8.63
CA ALA A 23 -21.78 28.80 -7.98
C ALA A 23 -22.38 28.15 -6.72
N LEU A 24 -22.60 26.82 -6.75
CA LEU A 24 -23.06 26.03 -5.60
C LEU A 24 -21.98 25.91 -4.51
N LEU A 25 -20.70 25.80 -4.90
CA LEU A 25 -19.57 25.79 -3.97
C LEU A 25 -19.35 27.15 -3.28
N CYS A 26 -19.54 28.26 -3.99
CA CYS A 26 -19.51 29.59 -3.38
C CYS A 26 -20.69 29.83 -2.42
N LEU A 27 -21.90 29.32 -2.75
CA LEU A 27 -23.07 29.42 -1.86
C LEU A 27 -22.87 28.58 -0.59
N ALA A 28 -22.35 27.34 -0.69
CA ALA A 28 -22.05 26.50 0.46
C ALA A 28 -20.98 27.11 1.39
N SER A 29 -19.99 27.80 0.80
CA SER A 29 -18.93 28.53 1.53
C SER A 29 -19.48 29.76 2.27
N LEU A 30 -20.43 30.48 1.65
CA LEU A 30 -21.12 31.60 2.30
C LEU A 30 -22.04 31.13 3.44
N SER A 31 -22.72 30.00 3.29
CA SER A 31 -23.55 29.38 4.34
C SER A 31 -22.73 28.97 5.55
N LEU A 32 -21.53 28.44 5.35
CA LEU A 32 -20.58 28.08 6.41
C LEU A 32 -20.00 29.30 7.13
N MET A 33 -19.78 30.42 6.42
CA MET A 33 -19.32 31.67 7.05
C MET A 33 -20.43 32.43 7.79
N LEU A 34 -21.67 32.39 7.31
CA LEU A 34 -22.82 33.00 7.99
C LEU A 34 -23.24 32.22 9.24
N SER A 35 -23.09 30.89 9.25
CA SER A 35 -23.33 30.05 10.43
C SER A 35 -22.23 30.18 11.49
N ALA A 36 -20.98 30.40 11.08
CA ALA A 36 -19.88 30.74 12.00
C ALA A 36 -20.04 32.16 12.61
N SER A 37 -20.63 33.10 11.86
CA SER A 37 -20.83 34.48 12.34
C SER A 37 -22.06 34.63 13.26
N ALA A 38 -23.12 33.83 13.06
CA ALA A 38 -24.30 33.79 13.93
C ALA A 38 -24.00 33.13 15.30
N SER A 39 -23.03 32.22 15.35
CA SER A 39 -22.59 31.56 16.59
C SER A 39 -21.73 32.47 17.49
N ALA A 40 -21.20 33.57 16.95
CA ALA A 40 -20.37 34.54 17.67
C ALA A 40 -21.13 35.79 18.17
N GLN A 41 -22.43 35.92 17.87
CA GLN A 41 -23.26 37.09 18.27
C GLN A 41 -24.32 36.80 19.35
N LEU A 42 -24.33 35.60 19.96
CA LEU A 42 -25.28 35.24 21.04
C LEU A 42 -24.64 35.08 22.43
N SER A 43 -23.49 35.70 22.69
CA SER A 43 -23.03 35.94 24.07
C SER A 43 -22.24 37.24 24.17
N GLY A 44 -22.95 38.35 24.42
CA GLY A 44 -22.33 39.63 24.72
C GLY A 44 -23.31 40.65 25.29
N GLY A 45 -23.13 40.97 26.57
CA GLY A 45 -23.74 42.12 27.27
C GLY A 45 -23.61 42.00 28.80
N THR A 46 -22.43 42.20 29.42
CA THR A 46 -21.79 43.48 29.92
C THR A 46 -22.39 44.03 31.25
N PRO A 47 -21.70 44.90 32.03
CA PRO A 47 -20.25 45.03 32.39
C PRO A 47 -19.98 45.46 33.87
N ALA A 48 -18.70 45.81 34.17
CA ALA A 48 -18.12 46.63 35.27
C ALA A 48 -17.37 45.83 36.36
N SER A 49 -16.18 46.19 36.87
CA SER A 49 -15.24 47.29 36.63
C SER A 49 -13.92 47.04 37.38
N LYS A 50 -12.83 47.60 36.87
CA LYS A 50 -11.63 48.15 37.56
C LYS A 50 -10.50 47.24 38.09
N ASP A 51 -9.32 47.71 37.68
CA ASP A 51 -8.00 47.71 38.33
C ASP A 51 -7.10 46.46 38.31
N ALA A 52 -5.92 46.67 37.72
CA ALA A 52 -4.72 45.83 37.72
C ALA A 52 -3.90 46.08 39.01
N PRO A 53 -2.65 45.58 39.16
CA PRO A 53 -2.04 44.30 38.79
C PRO A 53 -1.33 43.63 40.01
N LEU A 54 -0.54 42.57 39.76
CA LEU A 54 0.73 42.17 40.41
C LEU A 54 0.77 40.86 41.23
N ASN A 55 1.88 40.16 40.97
CA ASN A 55 2.67 39.29 41.86
C ASN A 55 2.25 37.82 42.04
N SER A 56 3.03 36.96 41.37
CA SER A 56 3.62 35.74 41.96
C SER A 56 4.53 36.09 43.17
N PRO A 57 5.16 35.17 43.94
CA PRO A 57 5.22 33.69 43.89
C PRO A 57 5.11 33.01 45.30
N PHE A 58 5.48 31.72 45.38
CA PHE A 58 5.87 30.88 46.55
C PHE A 58 4.89 29.78 47.05
N PHE A 59 5.13 28.54 46.60
CA PHE A 59 5.55 27.31 47.34
C PHE A 59 5.48 27.27 48.89
N PRO A 60 5.60 26.10 49.59
CA PRO A 60 5.48 24.67 49.17
C PRO A 60 4.86 23.72 50.25
N THR A 61 4.87 22.40 49.93
CA THR A 61 4.86 21.21 50.85
C THR A 61 3.57 20.95 51.63
N ARG A 62 3.12 19.72 51.96
CA ARG A 62 3.67 18.37 52.21
C ARG A 62 2.40 17.46 52.21
N GLY A 63 2.36 16.25 51.67
CA GLY A 63 2.93 15.03 52.26
C GLY A 63 1.81 14.09 52.77
N GLY A 64 1.93 12.79 52.46
CA GLY A 64 1.11 11.67 52.98
C GLY A 64 0.02 11.22 52.00
N GLY A 65 -0.01 10.03 51.41
CA GLY A 65 0.50 8.73 51.87
C GLY A 65 -0.60 8.00 52.63
N GLY A 66 -1.25 7.02 52.00
CA GLY A 66 -2.27 6.18 52.62
C GLY A 66 -3.00 5.28 51.62
N ASP A 67 -2.50 4.05 51.47
CA ASP A 67 -3.16 2.91 50.84
C ASP A 67 -4.48 2.54 51.55
N GLY A 68 -5.39 1.88 50.83
CA GLY A 68 -6.58 1.28 51.43
C GLY A 68 -7.52 0.63 50.42
N ASP A 69 -7.41 -0.70 50.33
CA ASP A 69 -8.23 -1.64 49.58
C ASP A 69 -9.75 -1.45 49.67
N GLY A 70 -10.42 -1.74 48.55
CA GLY A 70 -11.42 -2.79 48.53
C GLY A 70 -12.87 -2.45 48.88
N PRO A 71 -13.82 -3.30 48.43
CA PRO A 71 -15.02 -2.85 47.72
C PRO A 71 -16.29 -3.02 48.56
N VAL A 72 -17.47 -2.66 48.00
CA VAL A 72 -18.74 -3.42 48.10
C VAL A 72 -19.93 -2.62 47.52
N THR A 73 -20.51 -3.22 46.46
CA THR A 73 -21.92 -3.29 46.02
C THR A 73 -22.87 -2.10 46.13
N GLY A 74 -23.43 -1.72 44.96
CA GLY A 74 -24.80 -2.12 44.59
C GLY A 74 -25.94 -1.20 45.01
N TYR A 75 -26.56 -0.52 44.04
CA TYR A 75 -28.02 -0.41 43.95
C TYR A 75 -28.47 0.13 42.57
N VAL A 76 -29.40 -0.58 41.93
CA VAL A 76 -30.26 -0.15 40.82
C VAL A 76 -31.70 -0.35 41.32
N PRO A 77 -32.63 0.56 41.01
CA PRO A 77 -33.82 0.21 40.21
C PRO A 77 -34.07 1.30 39.13
N SER A 78 -34.20 0.98 37.84
CA SER A 78 -35.38 0.46 37.12
C SER A 78 -36.59 1.41 37.05
N ASP A 79 -37.13 1.48 35.83
CA ASP A 79 -38.50 1.82 35.37
C ASP A 79 -38.65 3.16 34.64
N SER A 80 -38.80 3.19 33.30
CA SER A 80 -39.87 2.70 32.39
C SER A 80 -40.91 3.79 32.06
N GLY A 81 -41.24 3.94 30.77
CA GLY A 81 -42.30 4.87 30.32
C GLY A 81 -42.13 5.40 28.89
N VAL A 82 -42.74 4.70 27.92
CA VAL A 82 -43.09 5.10 26.53
C VAL A 82 -44.64 5.33 26.54
N PRO A 83 -45.39 5.74 25.48
CA PRO A 83 -45.17 6.46 24.20
C PRO A 83 -46.21 7.61 23.90
N GLY A 84 -46.06 8.27 22.74
CA GLY A 84 -47.17 8.87 21.95
C GLY A 84 -46.62 9.66 20.76
N GLN A 85 -46.65 9.18 19.50
CA GLN A 85 -47.71 9.13 18.48
C GLN A 85 -48.27 10.47 17.95
N GLY A 86 -48.20 10.59 16.61
CA GLY A 86 -49.06 11.40 15.71
C GLY A 86 -48.54 12.80 15.40
N SER A 87 -48.68 13.38 14.20
CA SER A 87 -49.18 12.97 12.89
C SER A 87 -49.01 14.19 11.95
N ASP A 88 -48.69 13.91 10.68
CA ASP A 88 -49.17 14.56 9.45
C ASP A 88 -48.99 16.07 9.11
N ASP A 89 -48.78 16.23 7.79
CA ASP A 89 -49.18 17.32 6.89
C ASP A 89 -48.23 18.53 6.60
N THR A 90 -47.48 18.37 5.50
CA THR A 90 -47.25 19.36 4.41
C THR A 90 -48.56 20.03 3.92
N PRO A 91 -48.60 21.14 3.11
CA PRO A 91 -47.59 21.62 2.14
C PRO A 91 -47.47 23.17 1.98
N GLY A 92 -46.60 23.63 1.07
CA GLY A 92 -46.84 24.92 0.36
C GLY A 92 -45.62 25.77 0.05
N LEU A 93 -45.02 25.58 -1.12
CA LEU A 93 -44.34 26.62 -1.91
C LEU A 93 -45.40 27.35 -2.75
N PRO A 94 -45.22 28.63 -3.15
CA PRO A 94 -44.52 28.90 -4.42
C PRO A 94 -43.80 30.27 -4.60
N THR A 95 -42.93 30.29 -5.63
CA THR A 95 -42.65 31.39 -6.61
C THR A 95 -42.02 32.70 -6.13
N THR A 96 -40.74 32.95 -6.41
CA THR A 96 -40.17 33.66 -7.59
C THR A 96 -40.70 35.08 -7.84
N ASP A 97 -39.83 36.08 -7.71
CA ASP A 97 -39.76 37.13 -8.75
C ASP A 97 -38.43 37.92 -8.79
N THR A 98 -38.00 38.15 -10.04
CA THR A 98 -37.29 39.29 -10.64
C THR A 98 -36.34 40.18 -9.82
N SER A 99 -35.04 40.30 -10.16
CA SER A 99 -34.42 41.12 -11.24
C SER A 99 -33.88 42.48 -10.76
N VAL A 100 -33.00 43.09 -11.58
CA VAL A 100 -32.39 44.46 -11.51
C VAL A 100 -30.92 44.45 -11.02
N ARG A 101 -29.96 44.49 -11.97
CA ARG A 101 -29.08 45.66 -12.33
C ARG A 101 -28.41 46.28 -11.10
N GLY A 102 -27.08 46.35 -10.94
CA GLY A 102 -25.99 46.31 -11.90
C GLY A 102 -25.14 47.56 -11.68
N THR A 103 -23.85 47.42 -11.37
CA THR A 103 -22.89 48.51 -11.56
C THR A 103 -21.47 47.97 -11.68
N ARG A 104 -20.84 48.32 -12.80
CA ARG A 104 -19.42 48.21 -13.08
C ARG A 104 -18.63 49.14 -12.15
N THR A 105 -17.50 48.68 -11.65
CA THR A 105 -16.29 49.51 -11.52
C THR A 105 -15.08 48.72 -12.01
N ARG A 106 -14.20 49.45 -12.70
CA ARG A 106 -13.08 48.98 -13.52
C ARG A 106 -11.85 49.72 -13.02
N ARG A 107 -10.79 49.02 -12.60
CA ARG A 107 -9.36 49.39 -12.79
C ARG A 107 -8.43 48.34 -12.14
N SER A 108 -7.60 47.70 -12.99
CA SER A 108 -6.12 47.80 -13.02
C SER A 108 -5.46 47.16 -11.81
N GLY A 109 -4.63 46.13 -11.90
CA GLY A 109 -3.69 45.80 -12.96
C GLY A 109 -2.30 45.79 -12.33
N THR A 110 -1.82 44.62 -11.92
CA THR A 110 -0.41 44.40 -11.60
C THR A 110 -0.07 42.93 -11.84
N ARG A 111 0.89 42.73 -12.74
CA ARG A 111 1.57 41.47 -13.02
C ARG A 111 2.27 40.98 -11.76
N GLY A 112 2.06 39.71 -11.43
CA GLY A 112 2.94 38.91 -10.59
C GLY A 112 2.92 37.49 -11.12
N GLN A 113 3.91 37.14 -11.94
CA GLN A 113 4.22 35.75 -12.26
C GLN A 113 4.84 35.11 -11.02
N VAL A 114 4.27 33.99 -10.55
CA VAL A 114 4.99 33.00 -9.76
C VAL A 114 4.66 31.63 -10.35
N PRO A 115 5.65 30.87 -10.84
CA PRO A 115 5.43 29.53 -11.37
C PRO A 115 5.33 28.54 -10.21
N THR A 116 4.16 27.96 -9.97
CA THR A 116 4.03 26.75 -9.14
C THR A 116 4.53 25.56 -9.95
N ALA A 117 5.77 25.15 -9.67
CA ALA A 117 6.32 23.88 -10.12
C ALA A 117 5.45 22.74 -9.56
N GLN A 118 4.77 22.05 -10.46
CA GLN A 118 4.02 20.83 -10.17
C GLN A 118 5.01 19.73 -9.73
N ALA A 119 4.75 19.13 -8.58
CA ALA A 119 5.43 17.91 -8.16
C ALA A 119 5.25 16.83 -9.23
N PRO A 120 6.32 16.16 -9.69
CA PRO A 120 6.20 15.07 -10.62
C PRO A 120 5.66 13.83 -9.89
N GLY A 121 4.49 13.35 -10.32
CA GLY A 121 4.16 11.92 -10.24
C GLY A 121 3.73 11.37 -8.89
N ALA A 122 2.67 11.91 -8.28
CA ALA A 122 1.87 11.10 -7.34
C ALA A 122 1.37 9.84 -8.08
N SER A 123 1.67 8.66 -7.51
CA SER A 123 1.23 7.36 -8.03
C SER A 123 -0.27 7.36 -8.34
N SER A 124 -0.70 6.52 -9.28
CA SER A 124 -2.14 6.36 -9.53
C SER A 124 -2.86 5.97 -8.24
N LEU A 125 -2.22 5.21 -7.34
CA LEU A 125 -2.76 4.84 -6.02
C LEU A 125 -2.96 6.05 -5.10
N ALA A 126 -2.03 7.01 -5.04
CA ALA A 126 -2.16 8.22 -4.23
C ALA A 126 -3.22 9.18 -4.79
N ARG A 127 -3.30 9.33 -6.12
CA ARG A 127 -4.36 10.11 -6.76
C ARG A 127 -5.73 9.44 -6.68
N VAL A 128 -5.78 8.11 -6.70
CA VAL A 128 -6.99 7.28 -6.52
C VAL A 128 -7.49 7.32 -5.08
N ALA A 129 -6.59 7.32 -4.09
CA ALA A 129 -6.95 7.45 -2.69
C ALA A 129 -7.38 8.88 -2.31
N ALA A 130 -6.78 9.90 -2.94
CA ALA A 130 -7.06 11.32 -2.66
C ALA A 130 -8.30 11.88 -3.40
N ALA A 131 -8.70 11.30 -4.53
CA ALA A 131 -9.93 11.66 -5.22
C ALA A 131 -11.07 10.79 -4.67
N GLY A 132 -11.86 11.32 -3.72
CA GLY A 132 -12.91 10.64 -2.95
C GLY A 132 -14.11 10.04 -3.73
N TYR A 133 -13.89 9.43 -4.90
CA TYR A 133 -14.85 8.74 -5.74
C TYR A 133 -14.28 7.46 -6.39
N VAL A 134 -13.44 6.70 -5.67
CA VAL A 134 -13.10 5.33 -6.07
C VAL A 134 -13.67 4.36 -5.05
N VAL A 135 -14.43 3.37 -5.53
CA VAL A 135 -14.96 2.26 -4.72
C VAL A 135 -13.75 1.58 -4.06
N ARG A 136 -13.57 1.83 -2.76
CA ARG A 136 -12.44 1.29 -1.97
C ARG A 136 -12.44 -0.25 -1.93
N ASP A 137 -13.57 -0.88 -2.26
CA ASP A 137 -13.81 -2.32 -2.19
C ASP A 137 -13.81 -3.02 -3.57
N SER A 138 -13.06 -2.53 -4.58
CA SER A 138 -12.91 -3.24 -5.85
C SER A 138 -11.86 -4.36 -5.77
N TRP A 139 -12.10 -5.46 -6.48
CA TRP A 139 -11.16 -6.58 -6.56
C TRP A 139 -9.83 -6.13 -7.17
N LEU A 140 -9.88 -5.26 -8.17
CA LEU A 140 -8.68 -4.75 -8.83
C LEU A 140 -7.79 -3.96 -7.87
N MET A 141 -8.38 -3.10 -7.03
CA MET A 141 -7.62 -2.31 -6.06
C MET A 141 -6.94 -3.21 -5.02
N TRP A 142 -7.67 -4.22 -4.55
CA TRP A 142 -7.11 -5.21 -3.65
C TRP A 142 -5.96 -5.99 -4.30
N TRP A 143 -6.13 -6.45 -5.54
CA TRP A 143 -5.09 -7.18 -6.28
C TRP A 143 -3.84 -6.33 -6.46
N GLU A 144 -3.97 -5.06 -6.85
CA GLU A 144 -2.80 -4.19 -7.00
C GLU A 144 -2.02 -3.98 -5.71
N THR A 145 -2.72 -4.01 -4.57
CA THR A 145 -2.12 -3.83 -3.25
C THR A 145 -1.46 -5.10 -2.74
N ASN A 146 -2.01 -6.28 -3.06
CA ASN A 146 -1.62 -7.56 -2.44
C ASN A 146 -0.92 -8.54 -3.39
N LYS A 147 -0.83 -8.28 -4.70
CA LYS A 147 -0.29 -9.23 -5.70
C LYS A 147 1.07 -9.84 -5.35
N PHE A 148 1.94 -9.08 -4.68
CA PHE A 148 3.29 -9.54 -4.32
C PHE A 148 3.30 -10.61 -3.22
N ASP A 149 2.21 -10.80 -2.48
CA ASP A 149 2.03 -11.97 -1.61
C ASP A 149 1.86 -13.27 -2.40
N PHE A 150 1.50 -13.15 -3.68
CA PHE A 150 1.16 -14.28 -4.54
C PHE A 150 2.14 -14.48 -5.69
N ILE A 151 3.18 -13.66 -5.76
CA ILE A 151 4.24 -13.75 -6.76
C ILE A 151 5.52 -14.19 -6.05
N GLU A 152 6.20 -15.21 -6.57
CA GLU A 152 7.57 -15.52 -6.14
C GLU A 152 8.52 -15.12 -7.25
N LEU A 153 9.40 -14.18 -6.93
CA LEU A 153 10.40 -13.63 -7.83
C LEU A 153 11.69 -14.46 -7.82
N ARG A 154 12.45 -14.32 -8.90
CA ARG A 154 13.81 -14.87 -9.01
C ARG A 154 14.80 -13.96 -8.29
N ARG A 155 15.89 -14.54 -7.80
CA ARG A 155 16.99 -13.83 -7.14
C ARG A 155 18.28 -14.00 -7.93
N VAL A 156 19.19 -13.05 -7.77
CA VAL A 156 20.58 -13.23 -8.22
C VAL A 156 21.16 -14.48 -7.58
N GLY A 157 21.81 -15.29 -8.41
CA GLY A 157 22.30 -16.61 -8.03
C GLY A 157 21.32 -17.76 -8.24
N ASP A 158 20.01 -17.53 -8.46
CA ASP A 158 19.16 -18.61 -8.97
C ASP A 158 19.66 -19.05 -10.36
N ALA A 159 19.55 -20.35 -10.68
CA ALA A 159 19.99 -20.89 -11.96
C ALA A 159 19.35 -20.13 -13.13
N PRO A 160 20.12 -19.54 -14.07
CA PRO A 160 19.59 -18.68 -15.12
C PRO A 160 18.46 -19.34 -15.93
N LEU A 161 17.40 -18.59 -16.19
CA LEU A 161 16.30 -19.03 -17.05
C LEU A 161 16.44 -18.37 -18.43
N THR A 162 16.69 -19.18 -19.44
CA THR A 162 16.84 -18.74 -20.83
C THR A 162 15.65 -19.20 -21.68
N GLY A 163 15.63 -18.83 -22.97
CA GLY A 163 14.62 -19.32 -23.91
C GLY A 163 14.53 -20.84 -24.04
N GLN A 164 15.53 -21.60 -23.60
CA GLN A 164 15.54 -23.07 -23.62
C GLN A 164 15.20 -23.69 -22.25
N GLY A 165 14.78 -22.88 -21.28
CA GLY A 165 14.50 -23.30 -19.91
C GLY A 165 15.65 -23.01 -18.95
N LEU A 166 15.66 -23.72 -17.82
CA LEU A 166 16.68 -23.56 -16.77
C LEU A 166 18.03 -24.06 -17.26
N VAL A 167 19.03 -23.19 -17.20
CA VAL A 167 20.41 -23.57 -17.50
C VAL A 167 20.96 -24.37 -16.31
N ARG A 168 21.43 -25.59 -16.58
CA ARG A 168 22.15 -26.37 -15.57
C ARG A 168 23.57 -25.83 -15.48
N GLU A 169 23.90 -25.23 -14.33
CA GLU A 169 25.24 -24.78 -13.99
C GLU A 169 25.80 -25.62 -12.83
N SER A 170 27.12 -25.85 -12.82
CA SER A 170 27.79 -26.44 -11.66
C SER A 170 27.94 -25.42 -10.53
N SER A 171 28.14 -25.88 -9.30
CA SER A 171 28.40 -24.99 -8.15
C SER A 171 29.60 -24.07 -8.40
N GLU A 172 30.68 -24.60 -8.99
CA GLU A 172 31.89 -23.81 -9.31
C GLU A 172 31.62 -22.71 -10.36
N GLN A 173 30.79 -23.00 -11.37
CA GLN A 173 30.41 -22.01 -12.38
C GLN A 173 29.56 -20.90 -11.77
N ARG A 174 28.64 -21.28 -10.87
CA ARG A 174 27.81 -20.33 -10.14
C ARG A 174 28.64 -19.43 -9.22
N GLU A 175 29.60 -19.99 -8.50
CA GLU A 175 30.47 -19.24 -7.59
C GLU A 175 31.29 -18.19 -8.36
N ARG A 176 32.00 -18.59 -9.42
CA ARG A 176 32.75 -17.66 -10.28
C ARG A 176 31.88 -16.54 -10.85
N ARG A 177 30.67 -16.89 -11.30
CA ARG A 177 29.69 -15.92 -11.82
C ARG A 177 29.29 -14.88 -10.77
N LEU A 178 29.13 -15.29 -9.51
CA LEU A 178 28.79 -14.38 -8.42
C LEU A 178 29.99 -13.53 -8.00
N ASP A 179 31.20 -14.10 -7.97
CA ASP A 179 32.43 -13.36 -7.68
C ASP A 179 32.68 -12.22 -8.69
N GLU A 180 32.47 -12.50 -9.99
CA GLU A 180 32.58 -11.49 -11.05
C GLU A 180 31.55 -10.35 -10.86
N VAL A 181 30.36 -10.67 -10.37
CA VAL A 181 29.31 -9.68 -10.10
C VAL A 181 29.69 -8.83 -8.90
N ASP A 182 30.16 -9.43 -7.81
CA ASP A 182 30.58 -8.74 -6.60
C ASP A 182 31.74 -7.76 -6.92
N GLU A 183 32.69 -8.17 -7.76
CA GLU A 183 33.75 -7.29 -8.24
C GLU A 183 33.19 -6.07 -8.98
N VAL A 184 32.25 -6.26 -9.90
CA VAL A 184 31.60 -5.16 -10.63
C VAL A 184 30.79 -4.26 -9.70
N LEU A 185 30.12 -4.84 -8.69
CA LEU A 185 29.35 -4.09 -7.70
C LEU A 185 30.26 -3.14 -6.92
N GLU A 186 31.35 -3.66 -6.36
CA GLU A 186 32.28 -2.89 -5.54
C GLU A 186 33.06 -1.85 -6.35
N GLN A 187 33.57 -2.24 -7.53
CA GLN A 187 34.47 -1.38 -8.31
C GLN A 187 33.73 -0.33 -9.14
N ALA A 188 32.48 -0.59 -9.55
CA ALA A 188 31.82 0.24 -10.55
C ALA A 188 30.41 0.68 -10.18
N VAL A 189 29.57 -0.19 -9.60
CA VAL A 189 28.18 0.15 -9.28
C VAL A 189 28.09 1.03 -8.03
N MET A 190 28.67 0.59 -6.92
CA MET A 190 28.64 1.33 -5.66
C MET A 190 29.22 2.74 -5.81
N PRO A 191 30.41 2.97 -6.43
CA PRO A 191 30.91 4.32 -6.67
C PRO A 191 29.95 5.19 -7.50
N ALA A 192 29.37 4.64 -8.57
CA ALA A 192 28.44 5.39 -9.40
C ALA A 192 27.16 5.77 -8.63
N LEU A 193 26.64 4.89 -7.77
CA LEU A 193 25.49 5.19 -6.93
C LEU A 193 25.82 6.22 -5.84
N ARG A 194 27.02 6.17 -5.23
CA ARG A 194 27.48 7.18 -4.28
C ARG A 194 27.47 8.57 -4.91
N ASP A 195 27.99 8.72 -6.13
CA ASP A 195 27.97 10.00 -6.85
C ASP A 195 26.54 10.52 -7.07
N LEU A 196 25.57 9.63 -7.33
CA LEU A 196 24.17 10.00 -7.53
C LEU A 196 23.47 10.50 -6.26
N THR A 197 23.99 10.20 -5.06
CA THR A 197 23.45 10.76 -3.80
C THR A 197 23.60 12.29 -3.74
N GLY A 198 24.54 12.86 -4.49
CA GLY A 198 24.72 14.31 -4.66
C GLY A 198 23.89 14.93 -5.79
N SER A 199 23.01 14.17 -6.46
CA SER A 199 22.22 14.69 -7.58
C SER A 199 21.29 15.83 -7.13
N SER A 200 21.09 16.83 -8.01
CA SER A 200 20.06 17.83 -7.79
C SER A 200 18.63 17.29 -7.91
N ASP A 201 18.46 16.11 -8.52
CA ASP A 201 17.16 15.43 -8.67
C ASP A 201 16.88 14.56 -7.44
N ALA A 202 15.82 14.90 -6.70
CA ALA A 202 15.46 14.22 -5.46
C ALA A 202 15.12 12.73 -5.68
N SER A 203 14.51 12.38 -6.83
CA SER A 203 14.19 10.99 -7.14
C SER A 203 15.45 10.16 -7.36
N VAL A 204 16.47 10.76 -7.99
CA VAL A 204 17.78 10.11 -8.20
C VAL A 204 18.51 9.92 -6.88
N ARG A 205 18.53 10.94 -5.99
CA ARG A 205 19.13 10.81 -4.65
C ARG A 205 18.48 9.69 -3.84
N ALA A 206 17.14 9.67 -3.83
CA ALA A 206 16.35 8.68 -3.11
C ALA A 206 16.60 7.25 -3.64
N ALA A 207 16.61 7.07 -4.96
CA ALA A 207 16.92 5.78 -5.58
C ALA A 207 18.34 5.31 -5.22
N ALA A 208 19.31 6.22 -5.34
CA ALA A 208 20.72 5.91 -5.08
C ALA A 208 20.97 5.47 -3.64
N VAL A 209 20.47 6.22 -2.65
CA VAL A 209 20.71 5.87 -1.23
C VAL A 209 20.04 4.56 -0.84
N VAL A 210 18.82 4.28 -1.33
CA VAL A 210 18.14 3.00 -1.07
C VAL A 210 18.88 1.84 -1.71
N SER A 211 19.33 2.00 -2.96
CA SER A 211 20.09 0.96 -3.66
C SER A 211 21.44 0.69 -2.99
N LEU A 212 22.15 1.71 -2.53
CA LEU A 212 23.36 1.52 -1.71
C LEU A 212 23.06 0.73 -0.43
N GLY A 213 21.92 0.99 0.21
CA GLY A 213 21.51 0.30 1.42
C GLY A 213 21.24 -1.19 1.18
N LYS A 214 20.57 -1.51 0.07
CA LYS A 214 20.30 -2.89 -0.38
C LYS A 214 21.57 -3.64 -0.76
N LEU A 215 22.52 -2.96 -1.42
CA LEU A 215 23.80 -3.53 -1.82
C LEU A 215 24.79 -3.70 -0.66
N GLY A 216 24.46 -3.24 0.56
CA GLY A 216 25.36 -3.34 1.71
C GLY A 216 26.60 -2.43 1.59
N ASP A 217 26.48 -1.28 0.91
CA ASP A 217 27.58 -0.36 0.72
C ASP A 217 28.19 0.10 2.07
N PRO A 218 29.52 -0.01 2.29
CA PRO A 218 30.13 0.29 3.59
C PRO A 218 29.92 1.74 4.08
N LEU A 219 29.70 2.68 3.17
CA LEU A 219 29.55 4.12 3.45
C LEU A 219 28.08 4.55 3.53
N VAL A 220 27.12 3.66 3.24
CA VAL A 220 25.70 4.04 3.16
C VAL A 220 25.16 4.66 4.44
N VAL A 221 25.63 4.22 5.61
CA VAL A 221 25.14 4.77 6.87
C VAL A 221 25.50 6.26 7.00
N ASP A 222 26.70 6.64 6.60
CA ASP A 222 27.16 8.02 6.71
C ASP A 222 26.46 8.89 5.65
N LEU A 223 26.35 8.40 4.40
CA LEU A 223 25.59 9.06 3.33
C LEU A 223 24.10 9.22 3.68
N ALA A 224 23.46 8.18 4.19
CA ALA A 224 22.06 8.24 4.58
C ALA A 224 21.84 9.23 5.73
N ARG A 225 22.77 9.31 6.69
CA ARG A 225 22.69 10.28 7.79
C ARG A 225 22.74 11.72 7.30
N GLU A 226 23.56 12.03 6.30
CA GLU A 226 23.57 13.37 5.69
C GLU A 226 22.21 13.67 5.04
N LEU A 227 21.65 12.69 4.31
CA LEU A 227 20.36 12.79 3.63
C LEU A 227 19.13 12.80 4.57
N LEU A 228 19.29 12.49 5.87
CA LEU A 228 18.22 12.68 6.86
C LEU A 228 17.80 14.15 7.01
N THR A 229 18.67 15.10 6.64
CA THR A 229 18.36 16.54 6.68
C THR A 229 17.95 17.10 5.32
N ASP A 230 17.76 16.25 4.31
CA ASP A 230 17.40 16.69 2.96
C ASP A 230 16.08 17.48 2.94
N GLY A 231 16.04 18.57 2.18
CA GLY A 231 14.85 19.41 2.04
C GLY A 231 13.64 18.66 1.48
N ASN A 232 13.87 17.61 0.70
CA ASN A 232 12.82 16.76 0.14
C ASN A 232 12.43 15.63 1.11
N ARG A 233 11.13 15.55 1.45
CA ARG A 233 10.56 14.52 2.33
C ARG A 233 10.86 13.09 1.85
N ALA A 234 10.72 12.81 0.55
CA ALA A 234 10.94 11.48 0.00
C ALA A 234 12.39 11.03 0.15
N VAL A 235 13.35 11.95 0.05
CA VAL A 235 14.78 11.64 0.24
C VAL A 235 15.08 11.30 1.68
N ARG A 236 14.50 12.02 2.66
CA ARG A 236 14.66 11.69 4.08
C ARG A 236 14.11 10.30 4.42
N HIS A 237 12.94 9.95 3.89
CA HIS A 237 12.35 8.62 4.08
C HIS A 237 13.12 7.52 3.35
N ALA A 238 13.65 7.82 2.16
CA ALA A 238 14.57 6.93 1.45
C ALA A 238 15.86 6.69 2.24
N ALA A 239 16.40 7.70 2.92
CA ALA A 239 17.53 7.55 3.82
C ALA A 239 17.20 6.67 5.04
N MET A 240 16.02 6.85 5.66
CA MET A 240 15.56 5.96 6.73
C MET A 240 15.36 4.52 6.25
N LEU A 241 14.88 4.34 5.01
CA LEU A 241 14.74 3.02 4.39
C LEU A 241 16.10 2.38 4.14
N ALA A 242 17.05 3.13 3.57
CA ALA A 242 18.42 2.67 3.36
C ALA A 242 19.05 2.19 4.68
N LEU A 243 18.94 2.98 5.76
CA LEU A 243 19.40 2.58 7.09
C LEU A 243 18.70 1.30 7.61
N GLY A 244 17.44 1.09 7.26
CA GLY A 244 16.65 -0.06 7.73
C GLY A 244 16.98 -1.36 6.99
N VAL A 245 17.31 -1.27 5.70
CA VAL A 245 17.71 -2.44 4.90
C VAL A 245 19.19 -2.78 5.05
N THR A 246 20.03 -1.85 5.49
CA THR A 246 21.44 -2.10 5.83
C THR A 246 21.57 -2.86 7.16
N ASP A 247 22.34 -3.95 7.17
CA ASP A 247 22.65 -4.71 8.39
C ASP A 247 23.77 -4.06 9.21
N ALA A 248 23.50 -2.87 9.76
CA ALA A 248 24.45 -2.16 10.60
C ALA A 248 23.84 -1.80 11.95
N GLY A 249 24.46 -2.24 13.05
CA GLY A 249 24.02 -1.89 14.42
C GLY A 249 23.90 -0.38 14.63
N ARG A 250 24.79 0.42 14.02
CA ARG A 250 24.74 1.90 14.02
C ARG A 250 23.49 2.46 13.32
N ALA A 251 23.04 1.83 12.23
CA ALA A 251 21.86 2.25 11.48
C ALA A 251 20.59 1.97 12.30
N ARG A 252 20.51 0.79 12.91
CA ARG A 252 19.43 0.41 13.82
C ARG A 252 19.30 1.37 15.01
N TYR A 253 20.41 1.71 15.67
CA TYR A 253 20.40 2.65 16.78
C TYR A 253 19.89 4.05 16.37
N ALA A 254 20.28 4.52 15.18
CA ALA A 254 19.80 5.78 14.63
C ALA A 254 18.27 5.76 14.42
N LEU A 255 17.74 4.70 13.78
CA LEU A 255 16.30 4.54 13.55
C LEU A 255 15.50 4.44 14.86
N MET A 256 15.97 3.66 15.83
CA MET A 256 15.33 3.56 17.15
C MET A 256 15.32 4.88 17.90
N SER A 257 16.39 5.66 17.80
CA SER A 257 16.47 6.98 18.41
C SER A 257 15.51 7.97 17.74
N ILE A 258 15.27 7.85 16.44
CA ILE A 258 14.26 8.65 15.72
C ILE A 258 12.85 8.21 16.15
N GLY A 259 12.55 6.90 16.13
CA GLY A 259 11.23 6.37 16.49
C GLY A 259 10.78 6.70 17.91
N SER A 260 11.71 6.61 18.88
CA SER A 260 11.49 6.96 20.29
C SER A 260 11.54 8.46 20.59
N ASP A 261 11.76 9.31 19.58
CA ASP A 261 11.95 10.77 19.76
C ASP A 261 13.07 11.12 20.76
N ALA A 262 14.13 10.32 20.78
CA ALA A 262 15.28 10.52 21.63
C ALA A 262 16.12 11.73 21.18
N THR A 263 16.88 12.31 22.10
CA THR A 263 17.78 13.46 21.84
C THR A 263 18.72 13.22 20.65
N TYR A 264 19.21 12.00 20.48
CA TYR A 264 20.05 11.65 19.33
C TYR A 264 19.27 11.66 18.01
N GLY A 265 18.06 11.10 17.97
CA GLY A 265 17.20 11.10 16.78
C GLY A 265 16.78 12.51 16.35
N ARG A 266 16.45 13.37 17.32
CA ARG A 266 16.17 14.79 17.11
C ARG A 266 17.35 15.53 16.45
N LYS A 267 18.57 15.28 16.91
CA LYS A 267 19.80 15.83 16.31
C LYS A 267 20.04 15.33 14.89
N LEU A 268 19.75 14.06 14.59
CA LEU A 268 19.91 13.51 13.25
C LEU A 268 19.00 14.17 12.19
N LEU A 269 17.82 14.63 12.60
CA LEU A 269 16.86 15.30 11.72
C LEU A 269 16.91 16.83 11.82
N ASP A 270 17.81 17.39 12.64
CA ASP A 270 17.92 18.81 12.97
C ASP A 270 16.58 19.42 13.44
N ARG A 271 15.94 18.79 14.43
CA ARG A 271 14.63 19.21 14.96
C ARG A 271 14.57 19.14 16.47
N SER A 272 13.78 20.03 17.06
CA SER A 272 13.50 20.04 18.51
C SER A 272 12.53 18.94 18.96
N SER A 273 11.64 18.50 18.06
CA SER A 273 10.66 17.43 18.28
C SER A 273 10.34 16.73 16.95
N LEU A 274 10.10 15.42 17.00
CA LEU A 274 9.79 14.64 15.81
C LEU A 274 8.29 14.38 15.66
N ASN A 275 7.77 14.53 14.43
CA ASN A 275 6.38 14.25 14.12
C ASN A 275 6.11 12.73 14.07
N ALA A 276 4.84 12.34 14.17
CA ALA A 276 4.44 10.93 14.17
C ALA A 276 4.86 10.18 12.89
N GLU A 277 4.92 10.88 11.76
CA GLU A 277 5.25 10.28 10.47
C GLU A 277 6.74 9.89 10.37
N ASP A 278 7.67 10.80 10.68
CA ASP A 278 9.11 10.54 10.67
C ASP A 278 9.48 9.47 11.71
N ARG A 279 8.82 9.50 12.88
CA ARG A 279 8.95 8.46 13.91
C ARG A 279 8.43 7.11 13.41
N GLY A 280 7.22 7.08 12.85
CA GLY A 280 6.60 5.87 12.30
C GLY A 280 7.42 5.27 11.17
N THR A 281 7.93 6.09 10.25
CA THR A 281 8.80 5.65 9.15
C THR A 281 10.06 4.99 9.70
N ALA A 282 10.72 5.59 10.69
CA ALA A 282 11.92 5.00 11.28
C ALA A 282 11.65 3.67 12.00
N LEU A 283 10.51 3.55 12.70
CA LEU A 283 10.10 2.29 13.33
C LEU A 283 9.82 1.20 12.28
N LEU A 284 9.05 1.53 11.24
CA LEU A 284 8.72 0.59 10.16
C LEU A 284 9.97 0.12 9.40
N THR A 285 10.87 1.04 9.02
CA THR A 285 12.07 0.65 8.27
C THR A 285 13.02 -0.18 9.12
N SER A 286 13.11 0.08 10.42
CA SER A 286 13.91 -0.74 11.35
C SER A 286 13.38 -2.17 11.52
N ALA A 287 12.09 -2.37 11.26
CA ALA A 287 11.41 -3.65 11.40
C ALA A 287 11.47 -4.50 10.12
N LEU A 288 11.85 -3.92 8.96
CA LEU A 288 11.85 -4.62 7.67
C LEU A 288 12.72 -5.90 7.68
N ARG A 289 13.86 -5.92 8.36
CA ARG A 289 14.73 -7.11 8.41
C ARG A 289 14.29 -8.17 9.44
N GLY A 290 13.40 -7.85 10.38
CA GLY A 290 12.84 -8.84 11.33
C GLY A 290 13.82 -9.41 12.36
N GLU A 291 14.97 -8.77 12.59
CA GLU A 291 16.02 -9.25 13.51
C GLU A 291 16.32 -8.21 14.59
N GLY A 292 16.58 -8.62 15.85
CA GLY A 292 17.24 -7.81 16.89
C GLY A 292 16.36 -7.09 17.92
N ASN A 293 17.02 -6.35 18.84
CA ASN A 293 16.46 -5.60 19.99
C ASN A 293 15.35 -4.58 19.65
N THR A 294 14.93 -4.45 18.39
CA THR A 294 13.76 -3.67 17.96
C THR A 294 12.51 -4.09 18.74
N ALA A 295 12.35 -5.39 19.03
CA ALA A 295 11.22 -5.91 19.82
C ALA A 295 11.10 -5.28 21.22
N ILE A 296 12.24 -5.08 21.92
CA ILE A 296 12.25 -4.52 23.28
C ILE A 296 11.76 -3.07 23.25
N VAL A 297 12.27 -2.28 22.30
CA VAL A 297 11.87 -0.86 22.16
C VAL A 297 10.40 -0.75 21.74
N LEU A 298 9.95 -1.60 20.81
CA LEU A 298 8.54 -1.61 20.39
C LEU A 298 7.61 -2.01 21.53
N ASN A 299 7.99 -2.97 22.37
CA ASN A 299 7.23 -3.34 23.56
C ASN A 299 7.12 -2.18 24.55
N GLY A 300 8.24 -1.50 24.86
CA GLY A 300 8.22 -0.31 25.71
C GLY A 300 7.31 0.79 25.14
N LEU A 301 7.39 1.04 23.83
CA LEU A 301 6.53 2.01 23.17
C LEU A 301 5.04 1.61 23.15
N LEU A 302 4.72 0.31 23.10
CA LEU A 302 3.35 -0.19 23.22
C LEU A 302 2.82 -0.02 24.64
N ASP A 303 3.64 -0.28 25.66
CA ASP A 303 3.26 -0.12 27.06
C ASP A 303 3.13 1.36 27.48
N GLU A 304 3.90 2.26 26.87
CA GLU A 304 3.84 3.72 27.10
C GLU A 304 2.88 4.45 26.13
N SER A 305 1.99 3.73 25.45
CA SER A 305 1.20 4.26 24.32
C SER A 305 -0.10 4.99 24.68
N ASP A 306 -0.40 5.19 25.96
CA ASP A 306 -1.67 5.80 26.38
C ASP A 306 -1.85 7.23 25.85
N ASP A 307 -0.77 8.02 25.79
CA ASP A 307 -0.76 9.40 25.27
C ASP A 307 -0.27 9.51 23.82
N ALA A 308 0.03 8.40 23.15
CA ALA A 308 0.53 8.41 21.78
C ALA A 308 -0.56 8.87 20.81
N SER A 309 -0.16 9.62 19.76
CA SER A 309 -1.10 9.93 18.68
C SER A 309 -1.53 8.63 17.98
N LEU A 310 -2.78 8.59 17.51
CA LEU A 310 -3.35 7.40 16.85
C LEU A 310 -2.46 6.90 15.70
N GLN A 311 -1.92 7.83 14.90
CA GLN A 311 -1.02 7.50 13.79
C GLN A 311 0.27 6.83 14.25
N LEU A 312 0.88 7.33 15.34
CA LEU A 312 2.10 6.75 15.87
C LEU A 312 1.83 5.36 16.47
N LEU A 313 0.74 5.19 17.22
CA LEU A 313 0.36 3.90 17.80
C LEU A 313 0.11 2.84 16.71
N THR A 314 -0.54 3.22 15.61
CA THR A 314 -0.68 2.35 14.44
C THR A 314 0.68 1.97 13.86
N SER A 315 1.60 2.91 13.66
CA SER A 315 2.95 2.59 13.16
C SER A 315 3.74 1.69 14.12
N ILE A 316 3.56 1.83 15.43
CA ILE A 316 4.17 0.94 16.43
C ILE A 316 3.63 -0.48 16.28
N CYS A 317 2.30 -0.64 16.16
CA CYS A 317 1.69 -1.95 15.93
C CYS A 317 2.18 -2.59 14.62
N GLU A 318 2.15 -1.83 13.53
CA GLU A 318 2.65 -2.28 12.21
C GLU A 318 4.13 -2.70 12.28
N ALA A 319 4.97 -1.92 12.96
CA ALA A 319 6.38 -2.25 13.16
C ALA A 319 6.58 -3.51 14.01
N ALA A 320 5.77 -3.73 15.05
CA ALA A 320 5.83 -4.93 15.89
C ALA A 320 5.49 -6.20 15.09
N GLY A 321 4.43 -6.14 14.28
CA GLY A 321 4.06 -7.23 13.38
C GLY A 321 5.12 -7.49 12.29
N LEU A 322 5.62 -6.43 11.65
CA LEU A 322 6.62 -6.53 10.59
C LEU A 322 7.97 -7.06 11.11
N GLY A 323 8.36 -6.63 12.31
CA GLY A 323 9.60 -6.98 12.98
C GLY A 323 9.61 -8.37 13.60
N ARG A 324 8.48 -9.10 13.51
CA ARG A 324 8.31 -10.45 14.09
C ARG A 324 8.71 -10.48 15.57
N ALA A 325 8.13 -9.58 16.36
CA ALA A 325 8.33 -9.52 17.81
C ALA A 325 7.26 -10.35 18.55
N PRO A 326 7.49 -11.66 18.82
CA PRO A 326 6.49 -12.50 19.51
C PRO A 326 6.20 -12.01 20.93
N ASP A 327 7.17 -11.37 21.58
CA ASP A 327 7.00 -10.79 22.92
C ASP A 327 5.97 -9.65 22.94
N SER A 328 5.61 -9.09 21.77
CA SER A 328 4.55 -8.08 21.64
C SER A 328 3.14 -8.68 21.66
N ILE A 329 2.97 -10.01 21.56
CA ILE A 329 1.65 -10.66 21.50
C ILE A 329 0.73 -10.23 22.66
N PRO A 330 1.16 -10.19 23.94
CA PRO A 330 0.29 -9.77 25.03
C PRO A 330 -0.18 -8.31 24.90
N ALA A 331 0.73 -7.39 24.56
CA ALA A 331 0.39 -5.97 24.38
C ALA A 331 -0.55 -5.77 23.18
N LEU A 332 -0.25 -6.40 22.04
CA LEU A 332 -1.10 -6.36 20.85
C LEU A 332 -2.47 -7.00 21.08
N SER A 333 -2.55 -8.09 21.86
CA SER A 333 -3.82 -8.75 22.20
C SER A 333 -4.71 -7.88 23.09
N ARG A 334 -4.11 -7.15 24.04
CA ARG A 334 -4.84 -6.14 24.83
C ARG A 334 -5.41 -5.06 23.93
N LEU A 335 -4.58 -4.45 23.07
CA LEU A 335 -5.01 -3.39 22.15
C LEU A 335 -6.07 -3.86 21.14
N ALA A 336 -5.97 -5.09 20.64
CA ALA A 336 -6.94 -5.66 19.70
C ALA A 336 -8.36 -5.77 20.29
N LEU A 337 -8.44 -6.05 21.60
CA LEU A 337 -9.68 -6.33 22.32
C LEU A 337 -10.13 -5.17 23.23
N ASP A 338 -9.46 -4.02 23.18
CA ASP A 338 -9.81 -2.84 23.95
C ASP A 338 -10.90 -2.04 23.22
N ASP A 339 -12.15 -2.23 23.65
CA ASP A 339 -13.32 -1.53 23.09
C ASP A 339 -13.28 -0.01 23.32
N GLY A 340 -12.42 0.49 24.21
CA GLY A 340 -12.17 1.92 24.42
C GLY A 340 -11.26 2.54 23.36
N ARG A 341 -10.53 1.72 22.58
CA ARG A 341 -9.64 2.19 21.52
C ARG A 341 -10.37 2.32 20.18
N PRO A 342 -10.01 3.31 19.34
CA PRO A 342 -10.59 3.45 18.01
C PRO A 342 -10.40 2.19 17.16
N GLU A 343 -11.39 1.88 16.31
CA GLU A 343 -11.37 0.72 15.40
C GLU A 343 -10.05 0.57 14.64
N PHE A 344 -9.51 1.68 14.14
CA PHE A 344 -8.26 1.71 13.38
C PHE A 344 -7.03 1.21 14.18
N VAL A 345 -6.96 1.53 15.48
CA VAL A 345 -5.87 1.05 16.36
C VAL A 345 -6.04 -0.44 16.65
N ARG A 346 -7.28 -0.87 16.93
CA ARG A 346 -7.61 -2.28 17.13
C ARG A 346 -7.27 -3.11 15.89
N SER A 347 -7.64 -2.62 14.70
CA SER A 347 -7.28 -3.24 13.42
C SER A 347 -5.78 -3.36 13.22
N ALA A 348 -5.01 -2.30 13.52
CA ALA A 348 -3.56 -2.33 13.40
C ALA A 348 -2.93 -3.39 14.32
N ALA A 349 -3.43 -3.52 15.55
CA ALA A 349 -2.99 -4.55 16.48
C ALA A 349 -3.36 -5.98 15.99
N ILE A 350 -4.57 -6.17 15.46
CA ILE A 350 -5.02 -7.44 14.88
C ILE A 350 -4.17 -7.83 13.65
N SER A 351 -3.92 -6.88 12.74
CA SER A 351 -3.06 -7.09 11.58
C SER A 351 -1.62 -7.41 11.99
N ALA A 352 -1.12 -6.76 13.05
CA ALA A 352 0.20 -7.08 13.61
C ALA A 352 0.25 -8.53 14.14
N LEU A 353 -0.75 -8.96 14.92
CA LEU A 353 -0.88 -10.36 15.37
C LEU A 353 -0.91 -11.34 14.20
N GLY A 354 -1.66 -11.00 13.13
CA GLY A 354 -1.69 -11.79 11.89
C GLY A 354 -0.32 -11.95 11.24
N ARG A 355 0.47 -10.86 11.18
CA ARG A 355 1.82 -10.85 10.59
C ARG A 355 2.86 -11.60 11.41
N LEU A 356 2.69 -11.66 12.73
CA LEU A 356 3.55 -12.49 13.59
C LEU A 356 3.42 -13.98 13.22
N GLY A 357 2.26 -14.40 12.69
CA GLY A 357 2.06 -15.76 12.18
C GLY A 357 1.98 -16.82 13.28
N ASP A 358 1.93 -16.43 14.55
CA ASP A 358 1.89 -17.35 15.69
C ASP A 358 0.47 -17.94 15.86
N PRO A 359 0.28 -19.28 15.77
CA PRO A 359 -1.04 -19.89 15.91
C PRO A 359 -1.70 -19.68 17.29
N SER A 360 -0.93 -19.35 18.34
CA SER A 360 -1.47 -19.08 19.68
C SER A 360 -2.39 -17.86 19.73
N VAL A 361 -2.35 -16.98 18.72
CA VAL A 361 -3.21 -15.79 18.64
C VAL A 361 -4.60 -16.10 18.06
N VAL A 362 -4.82 -17.29 17.49
CA VAL A 362 -6.11 -17.67 16.87
C VAL A 362 -7.32 -17.45 17.80
N PRO A 363 -7.29 -17.79 19.11
CA PRO A 363 -8.39 -17.49 20.03
C PRO A 363 -8.66 -15.98 20.19
N VAL A 364 -7.61 -15.15 20.20
CA VAL A 364 -7.73 -13.68 20.26
C VAL A 364 -8.38 -13.15 18.99
N LEU A 365 -7.98 -13.68 17.82
CA LEU A 365 -8.56 -13.30 16.53
C LEU A 365 -10.04 -13.69 16.43
N ILE A 366 -10.42 -14.87 16.92
CA ILE A 366 -11.83 -15.29 17.00
C ILE A 366 -12.62 -14.33 17.90
N LYS A 367 -12.09 -14.02 19.08
CA LYS A 367 -12.74 -13.06 19.99
C LYS A 367 -12.87 -11.66 19.36
N ALA A 368 -11.88 -11.23 18.58
CA ALA A 368 -11.93 -9.97 17.86
C ALA A 368 -13.02 -9.94 16.77
N LEU A 369 -13.31 -11.08 16.11
CA LEU A 369 -14.46 -11.20 15.20
C LEU A 369 -15.79 -10.99 15.94
N ASP A 370 -15.90 -11.55 17.15
CA ASP A 370 -17.15 -11.51 17.93
C ASP A 370 -17.37 -10.15 18.62
N ALA A 371 -16.30 -9.38 18.87
CA ALA A 371 -16.35 -8.03 19.45
C ALA A 371 -16.92 -6.97 18.47
N GLY A 372 -17.02 -7.27 17.18
CA GLY A 372 -17.60 -6.38 16.17
C GLY A 372 -16.74 -5.19 15.77
N GLY A 373 -17.33 -4.29 14.98
CA GLY A 373 -16.65 -3.22 14.26
C GLY A 373 -16.22 -3.66 12.85
N LEU A 374 -16.33 -2.75 11.87
CA LEU A 374 -16.09 -3.11 10.47
C LEU A 374 -14.61 -3.39 10.23
N GLU A 375 -13.74 -2.46 10.64
CA GLU A 375 -12.30 -2.58 10.39
C GLU A 375 -11.62 -3.69 11.23
N PRO A 376 -11.97 -3.91 12.51
CA PRO A 376 -11.41 -5.01 13.31
C PRO A 376 -11.82 -6.38 12.77
N THR A 377 -13.09 -6.53 12.34
CA THR A 377 -13.58 -7.79 11.74
C THR A 377 -12.80 -8.11 10.46
N ARG A 378 -12.65 -7.13 9.57
CA ARG A 378 -11.86 -7.29 8.32
C ARG A 378 -10.42 -7.70 8.61
N ALA A 379 -9.76 -7.05 9.57
CA ALA A 379 -8.40 -7.38 9.98
C ALA A 379 -8.31 -8.80 10.56
N ALA A 380 -9.26 -9.20 11.40
CA ALA A 380 -9.27 -10.52 12.03
C ALA A 380 -9.48 -11.65 11.01
N VAL A 381 -10.34 -11.44 10.01
CA VAL A 381 -10.52 -12.37 8.88
C VAL A 381 -9.19 -12.58 8.14
N VAL A 382 -8.50 -11.49 7.78
CA VAL A 382 -7.20 -11.56 7.09
C VAL A 382 -6.15 -12.26 7.98
N ALA A 383 -6.06 -11.88 9.25
CA ALA A 383 -5.11 -12.43 10.20
C ALA A 383 -5.30 -13.95 10.40
N LEU A 384 -6.55 -14.44 10.48
CA LEU A 384 -6.84 -15.87 10.55
C LEU A 384 -6.33 -16.62 9.30
N GLY A 385 -6.43 -16.02 8.11
CA GLY A 385 -5.86 -16.60 6.89
C GLY A 385 -4.33 -16.69 6.88
N LEU A 386 -3.64 -15.98 7.76
CA LEU A 386 -2.18 -15.97 7.89
C LEU A 386 -1.67 -16.86 9.02
N THR A 387 -2.41 -16.93 10.14
CA THR A 387 -1.99 -17.63 11.37
C THR A 387 -2.59 -19.03 11.47
N ALA A 388 -3.78 -19.25 10.91
CA ALA A 388 -4.40 -20.56 10.94
C ALA A 388 -3.79 -21.50 9.89
N HIS A 389 -3.98 -22.80 10.09
CA HIS A 389 -3.68 -23.84 9.12
C HIS A 389 -4.96 -24.57 8.72
N ALA A 390 -4.97 -25.23 7.56
CA ALA A 390 -6.12 -26.02 7.08
C ALA A 390 -6.64 -27.05 8.11
N GLY A 391 -5.77 -27.54 8.99
CA GLY A 391 -6.12 -28.44 10.09
C GLY A 391 -6.75 -27.77 11.33
N HIS A 392 -7.22 -26.52 11.25
CA HIS A 392 -8.00 -25.85 12.30
C HIS A 392 -9.46 -25.75 11.87
N PRO A 393 -10.29 -26.81 12.02
CA PRO A 393 -11.63 -26.86 11.47
C PRO A 393 -12.52 -25.71 11.93
N PHE A 394 -12.35 -25.26 13.18
CA PHE A 394 -13.13 -24.15 13.73
C PHE A 394 -12.81 -22.82 13.02
N ALA A 395 -11.53 -22.49 12.83
CA ALA A 395 -11.15 -21.26 12.12
C ALA A 395 -11.60 -21.30 10.65
N VAL A 396 -11.44 -22.45 9.99
CA VAL A 396 -11.93 -22.67 8.61
C VAL A 396 -13.44 -22.51 8.55
N GLN A 397 -14.20 -23.09 9.48
CA GLN A 397 -15.65 -22.98 9.49
C GLN A 397 -16.11 -21.53 9.74
N ARG A 398 -15.50 -20.80 10.67
CA ARG A 398 -15.82 -19.38 10.89
C ARG A 398 -15.57 -18.53 9.65
N LEU A 399 -14.49 -18.80 8.90
CA LEU A 399 -14.23 -18.13 7.62
C LEU A 399 -15.27 -18.50 6.55
N ILE A 400 -15.73 -19.76 6.50
CA ILE A 400 -16.82 -20.18 5.60
C ILE A 400 -18.11 -19.45 5.94
N ASP A 401 -18.49 -19.39 7.22
CA ASP A 401 -19.70 -18.69 7.67
C ASP A 401 -19.64 -17.20 7.28
N ILE A 402 -18.48 -16.55 7.47
CA ILE A 402 -18.30 -15.14 7.07
C ILE A 402 -18.37 -14.98 5.56
N MET A 403 -17.77 -15.87 4.77
CA MET A 403 -17.82 -15.81 3.30
C MET A 403 -19.26 -15.91 2.76
N LEU A 404 -20.05 -16.83 3.32
CA LEU A 404 -21.39 -17.11 2.85
C LEU A 404 -22.43 -16.12 3.40
N ASP A 405 -22.41 -15.88 4.71
CA ASP A 405 -23.50 -15.21 5.45
C ASP A 405 -23.07 -13.88 6.10
N GLY A 406 -21.82 -13.44 5.91
CA GLY A 406 -21.31 -12.18 6.46
C GLY A 406 -22.07 -10.96 5.95
N LYS A 407 -22.34 -9.99 6.83
CA LYS A 407 -23.03 -8.74 6.44
C LYS A 407 -22.12 -7.76 5.70
N ASP A 408 -20.83 -7.75 6.02
CA ASP A 408 -19.85 -6.86 5.41
C ASP A 408 -19.25 -7.51 4.16
N ALA A 409 -19.37 -6.83 3.00
CA ALA A 409 -18.90 -7.36 1.72
C ALA A 409 -17.37 -7.59 1.73
N SER A 410 -16.61 -6.66 2.28
CA SER A 410 -15.14 -6.76 2.33
C SER A 410 -14.68 -7.90 3.24
N ALA A 411 -15.34 -8.13 4.37
CA ALA A 411 -15.10 -9.31 5.20
C ALA A 411 -15.40 -10.63 4.45
N ARG A 412 -16.50 -10.71 3.70
CA ARG A 412 -16.80 -11.88 2.85
C ARG A 412 -15.70 -12.12 1.80
N HIS A 413 -15.26 -11.06 1.14
CA HIS A 413 -14.18 -11.09 0.15
C HIS A 413 -12.85 -11.56 0.75
N PHE A 414 -12.45 -11.01 1.90
CA PHE A 414 -11.23 -11.41 2.61
C PHE A 414 -11.31 -12.84 3.15
N ALA A 415 -12.51 -13.30 3.53
CA ALA A 415 -12.72 -14.67 3.95
C ALA A 415 -12.49 -15.65 2.79
N ALA A 416 -12.99 -15.34 1.58
CA ALA A 416 -12.72 -16.13 0.39
C ALA A 416 -11.20 -16.24 0.11
N ILE A 417 -10.46 -15.13 0.17
CA ILE A 417 -9.00 -15.16 -0.03
C ILE A 417 -8.28 -15.94 1.08
N SER A 418 -8.71 -15.78 2.34
CA SER A 418 -8.14 -16.49 3.47
C SER A 418 -8.35 -17.99 3.37
N LEU A 419 -9.54 -18.43 2.96
CA LEU A 419 -9.84 -19.84 2.63
C LEU A 419 -8.98 -20.32 1.46
N GLY A 420 -8.80 -19.50 0.42
CA GLY A 420 -7.92 -19.77 -0.71
C GLY A 420 -6.47 -20.01 -0.29
N ARG A 421 -5.96 -19.19 0.63
CA ARG A 421 -4.63 -19.31 1.25
C ARG A 421 -4.50 -20.57 2.08
N LEU A 422 -5.46 -20.83 2.98
CA LEU A 422 -5.46 -22.02 3.84
C LEU A 422 -5.50 -23.31 3.00
N ALA A 423 -6.25 -23.29 1.90
CA ALA A 423 -6.55 -24.45 1.08
C ALA A 423 -7.13 -25.61 1.92
N GLY A 424 -6.98 -26.85 1.45
CA GLY A 424 -7.58 -28.02 2.07
C GLY A 424 -8.99 -28.31 1.57
N GLU A 425 -9.45 -29.53 1.80
CA GLU A 425 -10.66 -30.07 1.20
C GLU A 425 -11.92 -29.27 1.56
N GLN A 426 -12.08 -28.91 2.84
CA GLN A 426 -13.25 -28.16 3.32
C GLN A 426 -13.32 -26.75 2.72
N ALA A 427 -12.21 -26.00 2.75
CA ALA A 427 -12.14 -24.65 2.17
C ALA A 427 -12.38 -24.69 0.65
N ARG A 428 -11.75 -25.65 -0.04
CA ARG A 428 -11.88 -25.84 -1.48
C ARG A 428 -13.32 -26.18 -1.89
N ALA A 429 -13.97 -27.10 -1.17
CA ALA A 429 -15.36 -27.48 -1.42
C ALA A 429 -16.30 -26.28 -1.26
N ALA A 430 -16.14 -25.49 -0.21
CA ALA A 430 -16.93 -24.28 0.02
C ALA A 430 -16.72 -23.23 -1.09
N LEU A 431 -15.46 -22.98 -1.49
CA LEU A 431 -15.14 -22.05 -2.58
C LEU A 431 -15.72 -22.49 -3.92
N LEU A 432 -15.63 -23.79 -4.26
CA LEU A 432 -16.21 -24.33 -5.49
C LEU A 432 -17.74 -24.22 -5.49
N SER A 433 -18.37 -24.53 -4.36
CA SER A 433 -19.82 -24.41 -4.20
C SER A 433 -20.27 -22.96 -4.41
N ALA A 434 -19.62 -22.02 -3.71
CA ALA A 434 -19.91 -20.59 -3.82
C ALA A 434 -19.67 -20.05 -5.25
N PHE A 435 -18.60 -20.49 -5.93
CA PHE A 435 -18.30 -20.04 -7.29
C PHE A 435 -19.28 -20.56 -8.34
N ARG A 436 -19.86 -21.74 -8.11
CA ARG A 436 -20.85 -22.33 -9.02
C ARG A 436 -22.20 -21.64 -8.93
N ASP A 437 -22.52 -21.02 -7.79
CA ASP A 437 -23.72 -20.23 -7.61
C ASP A 437 -23.77 -19.05 -8.60
N PRO A 438 -24.73 -19.03 -9.54
CA PRO A 438 -24.84 -17.94 -10.52
C PRO A 438 -25.24 -16.59 -9.89
N SER A 439 -25.81 -16.58 -8.69
CA SER A 439 -26.27 -15.38 -8.00
C SER A 439 -25.15 -14.63 -7.25
N THR A 440 -23.98 -15.26 -7.10
CA THR A 440 -22.89 -14.67 -6.31
C THR A 440 -22.31 -13.41 -6.96
N ASP A 441 -22.17 -12.38 -6.14
CA ASP A 441 -21.50 -11.12 -6.44
C ASP A 441 -19.97 -11.22 -6.29
N MET A 442 -19.47 -12.25 -5.59
CA MET A 442 -18.07 -12.39 -5.22
C MET A 442 -17.21 -13.14 -6.26
N ARG A 443 -17.69 -13.31 -7.50
CA ARG A 443 -17.01 -14.09 -8.54
C ARG A 443 -15.52 -13.76 -8.72
N PRO A 444 -15.07 -12.49 -8.73
CA PRO A 444 -13.65 -12.16 -8.86
C PRO A 444 -12.79 -12.73 -7.71
N TRP A 445 -13.31 -12.65 -6.48
CA TRP A 445 -12.62 -13.09 -5.27
C TRP A 445 -12.58 -14.61 -5.15
N LEU A 446 -13.70 -15.27 -5.45
CA LEU A 446 -13.80 -16.73 -5.47
C LEU A 446 -12.89 -17.34 -6.53
N ALA A 447 -12.83 -16.76 -7.74
CA ALA A 447 -11.93 -17.22 -8.78
C ALA A 447 -10.46 -17.13 -8.35
N LEU A 448 -10.07 -16.01 -7.75
CA LEU A 448 -8.70 -15.84 -7.24
C LEU A 448 -8.38 -16.85 -6.12
N ALA A 449 -9.30 -17.02 -5.17
CA ALA A 449 -9.16 -17.98 -4.08
C ALA A 449 -9.01 -19.42 -4.60
N LEU A 450 -9.79 -19.80 -5.62
CA LEU A 450 -9.66 -21.10 -6.28
C LEU A 450 -8.32 -21.25 -6.99
N GLY A 451 -7.83 -20.22 -7.68
CA GLY A 451 -6.48 -20.23 -8.28
C GLY A 451 -5.36 -20.38 -7.23
N LEU A 452 -5.53 -19.79 -6.04
CA LEU A 452 -4.60 -19.98 -4.92
C LEU A 452 -4.64 -21.41 -4.37
N CYS A 453 -5.84 -21.98 -4.19
CA CYS A 453 -6.00 -23.38 -3.82
C CYS A 453 -5.35 -24.30 -4.84
N GLU A 454 -5.60 -24.09 -6.13
CA GLU A 454 -5.08 -24.90 -7.23
C GLU A 454 -3.55 -24.88 -7.26
N ARG A 455 -2.95 -23.70 -7.08
CA ARG A 455 -1.50 -23.57 -7.02
C ARG A 455 -0.89 -24.30 -5.83
N ARG A 456 -1.58 -24.34 -4.69
CA ARG A 456 -1.12 -25.01 -3.47
C ARG A 456 -1.39 -26.51 -3.49
N GLN A 457 -2.49 -26.95 -4.08
CA GLN A 457 -2.97 -28.33 -4.18
C GLN A 457 -3.59 -28.56 -5.57
N PRO A 458 -2.76 -28.86 -6.59
CA PRO A 458 -3.24 -29.04 -7.96
C PRO A 458 -4.21 -30.20 -8.10
N ALA A 459 -5.37 -29.95 -8.70
CA ALA A 459 -6.43 -30.91 -8.98
C ALA A 459 -6.82 -30.94 -10.48
N GLY A 460 -6.47 -29.91 -11.25
CA GLY A 460 -6.66 -29.79 -12.71
C GLY A 460 -8.06 -29.38 -13.17
N ASP A 461 -9.03 -29.25 -12.27
CA ASP A 461 -10.46 -28.96 -12.56
C ASP A 461 -10.81 -27.46 -12.51
N VAL A 462 -10.00 -26.63 -11.84
CA VAL A 462 -10.25 -25.18 -11.72
C VAL A 462 -10.02 -24.45 -13.05
N ALA A 463 -8.94 -24.73 -13.77
CA ALA A 463 -8.63 -24.03 -15.02
C ALA A 463 -9.71 -24.21 -16.12
N PRO A 464 -10.18 -25.43 -16.44
CA PRO A 464 -11.27 -25.62 -17.39
C PRO A 464 -12.56 -24.89 -16.99
N LEU A 465 -12.89 -24.88 -15.70
CA LEU A 465 -14.05 -24.19 -15.16
C LEU A 465 -13.97 -22.67 -15.36
N LEU A 466 -12.80 -22.08 -15.06
CA LEU A 466 -12.55 -20.65 -15.25
C LEU A 466 -12.56 -20.26 -16.73
N MET A 467 -11.94 -21.06 -17.62
CA MET A 467 -11.97 -20.82 -19.07
C MET A 467 -13.40 -20.84 -19.60
N ALA A 468 -14.22 -21.82 -19.20
CA ALA A 468 -15.61 -21.89 -19.61
C ALA A 468 -16.42 -20.67 -19.17
N ARG A 469 -16.19 -20.15 -17.95
CA ARG A 469 -16.86 -18.93 -17.46
C ARG A 469 -16.35 -17.67 -18.15
N LEU A 470 -15.05 -17.59 -18.44
CA LEU A 470 -14.42 -16.44 -19.11
C LEU A 470 -15.03 -16.17 -20.49
N THR A 471 -15.38 -17.21 -21.25
CA THR A 471 -16.02 -17.05 -22.59
C THR A 471 -17.33 -16.28 -22.55
N LYS A 472 -18.02 -16.26 -21.40
CA LYS A 472 -19.32 -15.59 -21.21
C LYS A 472 -19.21 -14.31 -20.39
N GLU A 473 -18.01 -13.93 -19.95
CA GLU A 473 -17.81 -12.83 -19.01
C GLU A 473 -17.60 -11.49 -19.73
N SER A 474 -18.61 -10.62 -19.65
CA SER A 474 -18.59 -9.29 -20.23
C SER A 474 -17.95 -8.27 -19.29
N ASN A 475 -17.99 -8.47 -17.96
CA ASN A 475 -17.41 -7.54 -17.01
C ASN A 475 -15.87 -7.60 -17.08
N PRO A 476 -15.17 -6.48 -17.39
CA PRO A 476 -13.71 -6.46 -17.53
C PRO A 476 -12.96 -6.80 -16.24
N GLU A 477 -13.48 -6.44 -15.07
CA GLU A 477 -12.86 -6.71 -13.78
C GLU A 477 -12.99 -8.19 -13.42
N THR A 478 -14.17 -8.78 -13.54
CA THR A 478 -14.38 -10.22 -13.33
C THR A 478 -13.57 -11.06 -14.32
N ALA A 479 -13.54 -10.67 -15.59
CA ALA A 479 -12.70 -11.32 -16.59
C ALA A 479 -11.21 -11.23 -16.22
N SER A 480 -10.75 -10.07 -15.71
CA SER A 480 -9.37 -9.90 -15.24
C SER A 480 -9.03 -10.84 -14.09
N ALA A 481 -9.97 -11.03 -13.15
CA ALA A 481 -9.79 -11.96 -12.04
C ALA A 481 -9.67 -13.41 -12.51
N TYR A 482 -10.49 -13.82 -13.48
CA TYR A 482 -10.40 -15.15 -14.07
C TYR A 482 -9.06 -15.36 -14.79
N LEU A 483 -8.57 -14.35 -15.52
CA LEU A 483 -7.26 -14.39 -16.17
C LEU A 483 -6.13 -14.56 -15.15
N ILE A 484 -6.12 -13.77 -14.08
CA ILE A 484 -5.12 -13.91 -13.00
C ILE A 484 -5.20 -15.29 -12.35
N ALA A 485 -6.41 -15.77 -12.05
CA ALA A 485 -6.61 -17.11 -11.47
C ALA A 485 -6.12 -18.23 -12.40
N LEU A 486 -6.35 -18.13 -13.71
CA LEU A 486 -5.78 -19.04 -14.72
C LEU A 486 -4.26 -18.99 -14.74
N GLY A 487 -3.67 -17.79 -14.65
CA GLY A 487 -2.22 -17.64 -14.49
C GLY A 487 -1.69 -18.34 -13.25
N LEU A 488 -2.41 -18.30 -12.12
CA LEU A 488 -2.03 -19.00 -10.89
C LEU A 488 -2.21 -20.52 -10.97
N CYS A 489 -3.23 -21.01 -11.69
CA CYS A 489 -3.38 -22.44 -11.97
C CYS A 489 -2.18 -22.97 -12.76
N GLY A 490 -1.66 -22.16 -13.69
CA GLY A 490 -0.57 -22.56 -14.58
C GLY A 490 -1.02 -23.54 -15.66
N GLY A 491 -0.07 -24.30 -16.21
CA GLY A 491 -0.30 -25.27 -17.27
C GLY A 491 -0.10 -24.69 -18.68
N PRO A 492 0.39 -25.48 -19.66
CA PRO A 492 0.58 -25.01 -21.03
C PRO A 492 -0.75 -24.65 -21.72
N GLU A 493 -1.87 -25.25 -21.32
CA GLU A 493 -3.20 -25.06 -21.91
C GLU A 493 -3.79 -23.67 -21.66
N VAL A 494 -3.36 -22.96 -20.61
CA VAL A 494 -3.86 -21.60 -20.35
C VAL A 494 -3.19 -20.55 -21.23
N VAL A 495 -1.97 -20.82 -21.72
CA VAL A 495 -1.16 -19.84 -22.47
C VAL A 495 -1.88 -19.32 -23.72
N PRO A 496 -2.49 -20.16 -24.59
CA PRO A 496 -3.20 -19.67 -25.76
C PRO A 496 -4.35 -18.72 -25.42
N VAL A 497 -5.14 -19.02 -24.38
CA VAL A 497 -6.26 -18.17 -23.95
C VAL A 497 -5.79 -16.86 -23.37
N LEU A 498 -4.76 -16.90 -22.51
CA LEU A 498 -4.17 -15.67 -21.98
C LEU A 498 -3.56 -14.81 -23.11
N ALA A 499 -2.94 -15.44 -24.10
CA ALA A 499 -2.34 -14.76 -25.24
C ALA A 499 -3.37 -14.09 -26.16
N GLU A 500 -4.53 -14.72 -26.37
CA GLU A 500 -5.66 -14.10 -27.10
C GLU A 500 -6.10 -12.81 -26.39
N HIS A 501 -6.35 -12.88 -25.08
CA HIS A 501 -6.80 -11.72 -24.31
C HIS A 501 -5.74 -10.62 -24.17
N ALA A 502 -4.46 -10.97 -24.10
CA ALA A 502 -3.35 -10.01 -24.03
C ALA A 502 -3.20 -9.18 -25.32
N ARG A 503 -3.60 -9.73 -26.47
CA ARG A 503 -3.62 -9.02 -27.76
C ARG A 503 -4.91 -8.24 -28.01
N GLY A 504 -5.90 -8.38 -27.14
CA GLY A 504 -7.19 -7.72 -27.30
C GLY A 504 -7.14 -6.20 -27.13
N ASN A 505 -8.15 -5.51 -27.67
CA ASN A 505 -8.24 -4.05 -27.61
C ASN A 505 -8.67 -3.49 -26.24
N GLN A 506 -9.18 -4.34 -25.33
CA GLN A 506 -9.60 -3.92 -23.99
C GLN A 506 -8.37 -3.79 -23.08
N THR A 507 -7.85 -2.57 -22.93
CA THR A 507 -6.57 -2.29 -22.26
C THR A 507 -6.44 -2.87 -20.85
N GLN A 508 -7.47 -2.78 -20.01
CA GLN A 508 -7.46 -3.36 -18.66
C GLN A 508 -7.33 -4.89 -18.71
N ARG A 509 -8.15 -5.55 -19.54
CA ARG A 509 -8.16 -7.00 -19.71
C ARG A 509 -6.84 -7.49 -20.31
N ALA A 510 -6.34 -6.80 -21.33
CA ALA A 510 -5.07 -7.08 -21.99
C ALA A 510 -3.88 -6.96 -21.03
N GLY A 511 -3.85 -5.90 -20.20
CA GLY A 511 -2.84 -5.73 -19.18
C GLY A 511 -2.84 -6.88 -18.17
N GLN A 512 -4.00 -7.28 -17.67
CA GLN A 512 -4.08 -8.37 -16.68
C GLN A 512 -3.78 -9.74 -17.30
N ALA A 513 -4.17 -9.98 -18.55
CA ALA A 513 -3.74 -11.16 -19.30
C ALA A 513 -2.20 -11.22 -19.44
N ALA A 514 -1.53 -10.08 -19.63
CA ALA A 514 -0.07 -10.04 -19.65
C ALA A 514 0.56 -10.38 -18.29
N VAL A 515 -0.04 -9.95 -17.16
CA VAL A 515 0.42 -10.40 -15.83
C VAL A 515 0.19 -11.91 -15.66
N ALA A 516 -0.98 -12.40 -16.05
CA ALA A 516 -1.34 -13.82 -15.97
C ALA A 516 -0.40 -14.72 -16.79
N LEU A 517 0.01 -14.27 -17.98
CA LEU A 517 1.01 -14.95 -18.80
C LEU A 517 2.32 -15.14 -18.02
N GLY A 518 2.78 -14.11 -17.29
CA GLY A 518 3.93 -14.23 -16.41
C GLY A 518 3.70 -15.21 -15.25
N LEU A 519 2.54 -15.11 -14.59
CA LEU A 519 2.15 -15.98 -13.48
C LEU A 519 2.08 -17.46 -13.87
N SER A 520 1.74 -17.76 -15.13
CA SER A 520 1.66 -19.14 -15.64
C SER A 520 3.00 -19.87 -15.61
N ARG A 521 4.11 -19.12 -15.54
CA ARG A 521 5.50 -19.62 -15.56
C ARG A 521 5.83 -20.50 -16.77
N GLN A 522 5.06 -20.38 -17.86
CA GLN A 522 5.28 -21.14 -19.08
C GLN A 522 6.27 -20.41 -20.02
N PRO A 523 7.32 -21.09 -20.53
CA PRO A 523 8.26 -20.48 -21.47
C PRO A 523 7.60 -19.88 -22.72
N ASP A 524 6.52 -20.51 -23.19
CA ASP A 524 5.74 -20.09 -24.36
C ASP A 524 5.03 -18.74 -24.19
N ALA A 525 4.95 -18.22 -22.95
CA ALA A 525 4.46 -16.88 -22.69
C ALA A 525 5.44 -15.78 -23.14
N LEU A 526 6.75 -16.07 -23.24
CA LEU A 526 7.78 -15.06 -23.52
C LEU A 526 7.57 -14.34 -24.87
N PRO A 527 7.37 -15.04 -26.01
CA PRO A 527 7.20 -14.36 -27.30
C PRO A 527 5.98 -13.43 -27.29
N VAL A 528 4.88 -13.87 -26.67
CA VAL A 528 3.64 -13.11 -26.55
C VAL A 528 3.85 -11.85 -25.71
N LEU A 529 4.51 -11.97 -24.57
CA LEU A 529 4.76 -10.83 -23.69
C LEU A 529 5.67 -9.78 -24.36
N ARG A 530 6.70 -10.20 -25.09
CA ARG A 530 7.58 -9.30 -25.86
C ARG A 530 6.81 -8.60 -26.99
N GLU A 531 5.95 -9.33 -27.69
CA GLU A 531 5.05 -8.78 -28.72
C GLU A 531 4.15 -7.69 -28.12
N VAL A 532 3.42 -8.01 -27.05
CA VAL A 532 2.48 -7.09 -26.38
C VAL A 532 3.19 -5.85 -25.83
N LEU A 533 4.39 -6.01 -25.25
CA LEU A 533 5.20 -4.90 -24.75
C LEU A 533 5.59 -3.91 -25.86
N ARG A 534 5.98 -4.43 -27.03
CA ARG A 534 6.45 -3.63 -28.18
C ARG A 534 5.29 -3.01 -28.96
N ALA A 535 4.21 -3.75 -29.16
CA ALA A 535 3.07 -3.33 -29.98
C ALA A 535 2.15 -2.34 -29.26
N SER A 536 2.07 -2.38 -27.93
CA SER A 536 1.10 -1.57 -27.20
C SER A 536 1.52 -0.10 -27.07
N GLY A 537 0.61 0.81 -27.46
CA GLY A 537 0.69 2.23 -27.14
C GLY A 537 0.09 2.59 -25.78
N SER A 538 -0.54 1.63 -25.07
CA SER A 538 -1.19 1.88 -23.79
C SER A 538 -0.21 1.76 -22.62
N PRO A 539 0.00 2.82 -21.83
CA PRO A 539 0.84 2.76 -20.63
C PRO A 539 0.43 1.65 -19.67
N ASN A 540 -0.88 1.36 -19.57
CA ASN A 540 -1.40 0.30 -18.71
C ASN A 540 -1.00 -1.09 -19.20
N VAL A 541 -1.01 -1.33 -20.51
CA VAL A 541 -0.61 -2.65 -21.04
C VAL A 541 0.91 -2.79 -20.97
N SER A 542 1.67 -1.77 -21.36
CA SER A 542 3.14 -1.82 -21.32
C SER A 542 3.67 -2.07 -19.90
N GLN A 543 3.12 -1.39 -18.89
CA GLN A 543 3.56 -1.60 -17.51
C GLN A 543 3.25 -3.02 -17.00
N ARG A 544 2.12 -3.61 -17.43
CA ARG A 544 1.75 -4.97 -17.02
C ARG A 544 2.49 -6.06 -17.78
N ALA A 545 2.78 -5.83 -19.06
CA ALA A 545 3.67 -6.69 -19.83
C ALA A 545 5.08 -6.69 -19.24
N ALA A 546 5.58 -5.52 -18.81
CA ALA A 546 6.87 -5.43 -18.13
C ALA A 546 6.90 -6.23 -16.81
N LEU A 547 5.84 -6.11 -15.99
CA LEU A 547 5.68 -6.94 -14.80
C LEU A 547 5.58 -8.44 -15.13
N GLY A 548 4.78 -8.82 -16.14
CA GLY A 548 4.63 -10.21 -16.58
C GLY A 548 5.95 -10.82 -17.04
N LEU A 549 6.78 -10.06 -17.76
CA LEU A 549 8.13 -10.46 -18.14
C LEU A 549 9.05 -10.66 -16.92
N GLY A 550 8.97 -9.76 -15.94
CA GLY A 550 9.69 -9.89 -14.68
C GLY A 550 9.31 -11.15 -13.90
N ILE A 551 8.00 -11.42 -13.76
CA ILE A 551 7.47 -12.61 -13.09
C ILE A 551 7.88 -13.89 -13.83
N LEU A 552 7.86 -13.88 -15.16
CA LEU A 552 8.30 -15.02 -15.97
C LEU A 552 9.79 -15.33 -15.74
N GLY A 553 10.59 -14.30 -15.42
CA GLY A 553 11.97 -14.45 -14.99
C GLY A 553 12.95 -14.83 -16.11
N ASN A 554 12.56 -14.65 -17.38
CA ASN A 554 13.37 -14.98 -18.54
C ASN A 554 14.14 -13.77 -19.06
N SER A 555 15.46 -13.84 -18.93
CA SER A 555 16.38 -12.74 -19.19
C SER A 555 16.49 -12.30 -20.65
N ALA A 556 15.99 -13.11 -21.59
CA ALA A 556 15.95 -12.73 -22.99
C ALA A 556 15.09 -11.47 -23.26
N ALA A 557 14.29 -11.04 -22.28
CA ALA A 557 13.49 -9.82 -22.32
C ALA A 557 14.21 -8.58 -21.73
N VAL A 558 15.39 -8.71 -21.11
CA VAL A 558 16.15 -7.57 -20.56
C VAL A 558 16.38 -6.46 -21.59
N PRO A 559 16.78 -6.74 -22.85
CA PRO A 559 16.94 -5.69 -23.86
C PRO A 559 15.65 -4.92 -24.17
N ASP A 560 14.51 -5.60 -24.15
CA ASP A 560 13.20 -4.98 -24.42
C ASP A 560 12.77 -4.03 -23.30
N LEU A 561 13.03 -4.43 -22.06
CA LEU A 561 12.74 -3.60 -20.89
C LEU A 561 13.68 -2.40 -20.80
N LEU A 562 14.96 -2.57 -21.13
CA LEU A 562 15.93 -1.48 -21.20
C LEU A 562 15.55 -0.46 -22.28
N ASP A 563 15.12 -0.91 -23.46
CA ASP A 563 14.62 -0.02 -24.52
C ASP A 563 13.37 0.74 -24.02
N LEU A 564 12.38 0.02 -23.48
CA LEU A 564 11.15 0.63 -22.96
C LEU A 564 11.43 1.70 -21.90
N MET A 565 12.30 1.39 -20.93
CA MET A 565 12.71 2.30 -19.85
C MET A 565 13.36 3.57 -20.40
N GLN A 566 14.15 3.46 -21.45
CA GLN A 566 14.90 4.58 -22.03
C GLN A 566 14.09 5.45 -22.99
N ARG A 567 13.14 4.86 -23.73
CA ARG A 567 12.32 5.59 -24.72
C ARG A 567 11.06 6.21 -24.14
N THR A 568 10.55 5.67 -23.03
CA THR A 568 9.31 6.15 -22.44
C THR A 568 9.51 7.49 -21.72
N LYS A 569 8.51 8.37 -21.85
CA LYS A 569 8.42 9.61 -21.06
C LYS A 569 7.65 9.40 -19.74
N SER A 570 6.96 8.26 -19.61
CA SER A 570 6.16 7.96 -18.43
C SER A 570 7.04 7.34 -17.35
N ALA A 571 7.20 8.06 -16.23
CA ALA A 571 7.90 7.55 -15.05
C ALA A 571 7.32 6.21 -14.57
N GLN A 572 6.00 6.04 -14.64
CA GLN A 572 5.35 4.79 -14.24
C GLN A 572 5.77 3.61 -15.13
N VAL A 573 5.84 3.81 -16.45
CA VAL A 573 6.24 2.76 -17.40
C VAL A 573 7.72 2.43 -17.24
N ALA A 574 8.57 3.44 -17.04
CA ALA A 574 9.99 3.24 -16.78
C ALA A 574 10.23 2.49 -15.47
N SER A 575 9.48 2.82 -14.41
CA SER A 575 9.53 2.13 -13.12
C SER A 575 9.19 0.65 -13.27
N TRP A 576 8.10 0.31 -13.96
CA TRP A 576 7.73 -1.10 -14.16
C TRP A 576 8.69 -1.84 -15.10
N ALA A 577 9.31 -1.17 -16.06
CA ALA A 577 10.37 -1.76 -16.87
C ALA A 577 11.60 -2.09 -16.03
N ALA A 578 12.04 -1.16 -15.17
CA ALA A 578 13.12 -1.37 -14.22
C ALA A 578 12.82 -2.48 -13.19
N GLN A 579 11.62 -2.47 -12.60
CA GLN A 579 11.17 -3.55 -11.71
C GLN A 579 11.13 -4.89 -12.45
N GLY A 580 10.64 -4.92 -13.69
CA GLY A 580 10.65 -6.11 -14.53
C GLY A 580 12.07 -6.68 -14.72
N ILE A 581 13.07 -5.81 -14.94
CA ILE A 581 14.48 -6.22 -15.02
C ILE A 581 14.96 -6.79 -13.69
N ALA A 582 14.71 -6.08 -12.58
CA ALA A 582 15.14 -6.52 -11.25
C ALA A 582 14.52 -7.86 -10.84
N PHE A 583 13.22 -8.05 -11.11
CA PHE A 583 12.44 -9.24 -10.77
C PHE A 583 12.86 -10.50 -11.53
N MET A 584 13.56 -10.34 -12.66
CA MET A 584 14.16 -11.49 -13.37
C MET A 584 15.32 -12.10 -12.59
N GLY A 585 15.95 -11.35 -11.67
CA GLY A 585 17.06 -11.82 -10.86
C GLY A 585 18.29 -12.20 -11.68
N ASP A 586 18.50 -11.57 -12.84
CA ASP A 586 19.66 -11.83 -13.69
C ASP A 586 20.72 -10.72 -13.58
N GLU A 587 21.88 -11.10 -13.06
CA GLU A 587 23.07 -10.28 -12.93
C GLU A 587 23.59 -9.71 -14.26
N ASN A 588 23.28 -10.33 -15.41
CA ASN A 588 23.66 -9.81 -16.72
C ASN A 588 23.01 -8.44 -17.01
N ALA A 589 21.98 -8.06 -16.25
CA ALA A 589 21.40 -6.73 -16.31
C ALA A 589 22.28 -5.64 -15.66
N VAL A 590 23.23 -5.99 -14.78
CA VAL A 590 24.06 -5.02 -14.03
C VAL A 590 24.83 -4.09 -14.97
N GLY A 591 25.58 -4.65 -15.92
CA GLY A 591 26.37 -3.88 -16.89
C GLY A 591 25.52 -2.91 -17.72
N PRO A 592 24.44 -3.37 -18.38
CA PRO A 592 23.52 -2.51 -19.11
C PRO A 592 22.85 -1.42 -18.26
N LEU A 593 22.42 -1.71 -17.03
CA LEU A 593 21.85 -0.72 -16.12
C LEU A 593 22.88 0.35 -15.73
N LEU A 594 24.11 -0.07 -15.42
CA LEU A 594 25.22 0.84 -15.15
C LEU A 594 25.54 1.74 -16.36
N HIS A 595 25.47 1.17 -17.57
CA HIS A 595 25.64 1.94 -18.80
C HIS A 595 24.56 3.02 -18.97
N VAL A 596 23.30 2.73 -18.62
CA VAL A 596 22.23 3.75 -18.64
C VAL A 596 22.55 4.90 -17.68
N ILE A 597 23.00 4.60 -16.46
CA ILE A 597 23.39 5.63 -15.48
C ILE A 597 24.51 6.51 -16.03
N LYS A 598 25.58 5.89 -16.57
CA LYS A 598 26.75 6.60 -17.09
C LYS A 598 26.42 7.47 -18.31
N THR A 599 25.50 7.03 -19.18
CA THR A 599 25.19 7.74 -20.44
C THR A 599 24.12 8.81 -20.28
N ARG A 600 23.14 8.62 -19.40
CA ARG A 600 22.04 9.60 -19.19
C ARG A 600 22.40 10.69 -18.19
N GLY A 601 23.46 10.48 -17.41
CA GLY A 601 23.93 11.44 -16.42
C GLY A 601 23.06 11.45 -15.15
N PRO A 602 23.29 12.39 -14.22
CA PRO A 602 22.79 12.30 -12.85
C PRO A 602 21.33 12.71 -12.67
N ARG A 603 20.53 12.84 -13.75
CA ARG A 603 19.15 13.36 -13.69
C ARG A 603 18.20 12.53 -14.54
N GLY A 604 16.94 12.55 -14.16
CA GLY A 604 15.85 12.06 -15.00
C GLY A 604 15.42 10.62 -14.73
N VAL A 605 14.35 10.27 -15.44
CA VAL A 605 13.57 9.03 -15.24
C VAL A 605 14.41 7.77 -15.46
N ALA A 606 15.17 7.70 -16.55
CA ALA A 606 15.97 6.52 -16.87
C ALA A 606 17.06 6.26 -15.83
N THR A 607 17.78 7.29 -15.38
CA THR A 607 18.81 7.17 -14.33
C THR A 607 18.20 6.75 -13.01
N THR A 608 17.08 7.36 -12.61
CA THR A 608 16.36 7.03 -11.36
C THR A 608 16.03 5.54 -11.31
N TYR A 609 15.39 5.03 -12.36
CA TYR A 609 14.91 3.65 -12.37
C TYR A 609 16.00 2.64 -12.70
N ALA A 610 17.06 3.02 -13.42
CA ALA A 610 18.25 2.19 -13.54
C ALA A 610 18.96 2.01 -12.18
N ALA A 611 19.12 3.09 -11.41
CA ALA A 611 19.67 3.03 -10.05
C ALA A 611 18.80 2.18 -9.13
N SER A 612 17.48 2.35 -9.19
CA SER A 612 16.51 1.52 -8.44
C SER A 612 16.59 0.04 -8.81
N ALA A 613 16.66 -0.29 -10.11
CA ALA A 613 16.74 -1.67 -10.58
C ALA A 613 18.02 -2.35 -10.06
N LEU A 614 19.16 -1.63 -10.06
CA LEU A 614 20.41 -2.16 -9.51
C LEU A 614 20.28 -2.52 -8.03
N GLY A 615 19.58 -1.73 -7.22
CA GLY A 615 19.34 -2.08 -5.81
C GLY A 615 18.39 -3.27 -5.66
N GLN A 616 17.25 -3.23 -6.34
CA GLN A 616 16.22 -4.28 -6.25
C GLN A 616 16.68 -5.65 -6.76
N LEU A 617 17.61 -5.67 -7.72
CA LEU A 617 18.16 -6.92 -8.26
C LEU A 617 18.80 -7.78 -7.16
N PHE A 618 19.32 -7.13 -6.11
CA PHE A 618 19.98 -7.77 -4.97
C PHE A 618 19.14 -7.67 -3.68
N ASP A 619 17.81 -7.51 -3.79
CA ASP A 619 16.95 -7.71 -2.63
C ASP A 619 17.06 -9.17 -2.14
N ASP A 620 17.27 -9.35 -0.82
CA ASP A 620 17.45 -10.67 -0.19
C ASP A 620 16.20 -11.58 -0.32
N GLU A 621 15.02 -10.96 -0.46
CA GLU A 621 13.72 -11.61 -0.47
C GLU A 621 13.23 -11.96 -1.89
N ARG A 622 12.47 -13.06 -2.03
CA ARG A 622 11.77 -13.45 -3.29
C ARG A 622 10.54 -12.58 -3.60
N ARG A 623 10.46 -11.40 -2.99
CA ARG A 623 9.44 -10.37 -3.18
C ARG A 623 10.07 -9.03 -2.81
N PRO A 624 9.57 -7.89 -3.34
CA PRO A 624 10.14 -6.59 -3.02
C PRO A 624 10.05 -6.33 -1.50
N ALA A 625 11.11 -5.83 -0.87
CA ALA A 625 11.16 -5.67 0.59
C ALA A 625 9.97 -4.88 1.16
N LEU A 626 9.59 -3.77 0.50
CA LEU A 626 8.46 -2.93 0.91
C LEU A 626 7.09 -3.62 0.74
N SER A 627 6.99 -4.71 -0.03
CA SER A 627 5.74 -5.48 -0.14
C SER A 627 5.31 -6.07 1.21
N ARG A 628 6.25 -6.28 2.15
CA ARG A 628 5.93 -6.71 3.52
C ARG A 628 5.06 -5.72 4.29
N LEU A 629 5.14 -4.43 3.97
CA LEU A 629 4.27 -3.40 4.56
C LEU A 629 2.83 -3.52 4.05
N ALA A 630 2.62 -4.03 2.83
CA ALA A 630 1.29 -4.27 2.29
C ALA A 630 0.76 -5.68 2.63
N SER A 631 1.67 -6.63 2.85
CA SER A 631 1.36 -8.03 3.11
C SER A 631 0.56 -8.21 4.39
N GLY A 632 -0.51 -9.02 4.28
CA GLY A 632 -1.31 -9.44 5.43
C GLY A 632 -2.01 -8.30 6.17
N ASP A 633 -2.18 -7.15 5.51
CA ASP A 633 -2.77 -5.97 6.14
C ASP A 633 -4.23 -5.74 5.75
N ASN A 634 -4.96 -5.06 6.62
CA ASN A 634 -6.12 -4.33 6.19
C ASN A 634 -5.63 -3.02 5.54
N TYR A 635 -5.53 -3.02 4.20
CA TYR A 635 -4.99 -1.89 3.45
C TYR A 635 -5.77 -0.58 3.61
N MET A 636 -6.98 -0.65 4.17
CA MET A 636 -7.84 0.49 4.52
C MET A 636 -7.49 1.12 5.89
N ALA A 637 -6.71 0.41 6.72
CA ALA A 637 -6.37 0.77 8.09
C ALA A 637 -4.85 1.05 8.30
N ARG A 638 -4.13 1.47 7.26
CA ARG A 638 -2.67 1.69 7.28
C ARG A 638 -2.26 3.08 7.76
N SER A 639 -1.13 3.17 8.45
CA SER A 639 -0.55 4.46 8.85
C SER A 639 -0.09 5.31 7.66
N ASP A 640 0.00 6.63 7.89
CA ASP A 640 0.55 7.56 6.91
C ASP A 640 2.02 7.27 6.60
N ALA A 641 2.77 6.74 7.58
CA ALA A 641 4.16 6.34 7.41
C ALA A 641 4.28 5.13 6.47
N ALA A 642 3.48 4.08 6.69
CA ALA A 642 3.45 2.92 5.79
C ALA A 642 3.02 3.30 4.37
N THR A 643 2.03 4.17 4.26
CA THR A 643 1.58 4.71 2.96
C THR A 643 2.71 5.48 2.27
N SER A 644 3.42 6.34 3.01
CA SER A 644 4.53 7.13 2.46
C SER A 644 5.70 6.26 1.98
N LEU A 645 6.04 5.21 2.74
CA LEU A 645 7.07 4.24 2.34
C LEU A 645 6.68 3.49 1.05
N LEU A 646 5.44 3.02 0.94
CA LEU A 646 4.94 2.34 -0.26
C LEU A 646 4.91 3.25 -1.50
N LEU A 647 4.91 4.58 -1.31
CA LEU A 647 4.97 5.55 -2.40
C LEU A 647 6.39 5.86 -2.89
N LEU A 648 7.44 5.45 -2.17
CA LEU A 648 8.82 5.67 -2.61
C LEU A 648 9.15 4.94 -3.93
N GLY A 649 8.43 3.86 -4.25
CA GLY A 649 8.48 3.24 -5.58
C GLY A 649 9.81 2.55 -5.93
N PHE A 650 10.58 2.16 -4.91
CA PHE A 650 11.86 1.45 -5.00
C PHE A 650 11.81 0.03 -4.45
#